data_AF-A0A849WGC2-F1
#
_entry.id   AF-A0A849WGC2-F1
#
_cell.length_a   1.000
_cell.length_b   1.000
_cell.length_c   1.000
_cell.angle_alpha   90.00
_cell.angle_beta   90.00
_cell.angle_gamma   90.00
#
_symmetry.space_group_name_H-M   'P 1'
#
loop_
_entity.id
_entity.type
_entity.pdbx_description
1 polymer ?
#
loop_
_entity_poly.entity_id
_entity_poly.type
_entity_poly.pdbx_seq_one_letter_code
_entity_poly.pdbx_strand_id
1 'polypeptide(L)'
;MTRLKPLPMDLLVKRIFQEYEQNKSIFALPERYFYRPGDFPDFSCTFRGQKATTPLGPAAGPHTQMAQNIICAWLSGSRIMELKTIQVMDTLEIPSPCIDVSNVCYNVEWSQELTVDQSIMEYVKAWYLLEILRLSQIGGIEEKENQTLFDLSVGYDLKGIQGEKVMGFIKTMKDATSVIDKLRKEIPSEWAKFRDIPVSSSLASGVTLSTFHGCPPSEIEKIAVFLLKEAGLNTVIKLNPTLLGPKRVSEILHSMLGYHDVQVPDEAFTKDLQFDAAIEMIQRLREIARQEGRHFGVKFNNTLVVHNRKRHFSDPLMYMSGRPLHILAMNLVRRFREIFQESLPISFSAGIDSENISQAVSCNLVPITLCTDLLRPGGYSRMALYLQNLSQQMKEKQATNRDSYILHAYAEKGKEAFSQALQEKCWQEKEAQSPELQSFANSLREKLAQTLPSQAFSEAAVLCPSEKEAIENLYKKAVLKAGVLNSFVYAGEAEKQERYTAFANPPMDLKVDKKANRFDCLTAPCIGACPLHIHVPQYIEYIAQGKFAQSLDVIRDKNPLPMVCGRVCNHPCEEVCRRKHWDKPVAIRALKRIAADWVEQNPLEQKASPAIEKKAEKIAIIGSGPSGLTAAYFLAKEGYPVTVFESLPEPGGMLRYGIPEFRLPLASFQADLKKIQEAGVEIQCNTKIGKEGISLQKLQEEGYKAIFVAIGAYKSRKLSIEGEDALGCMDCLTYLREIRSGQSQSIGKKIAVVGGGNAAIDAARTAFRANSEEVHLLYRRTKSQMPAAQEEIHELQEEGIHIHELTIPVRILTEEGRVKGIECVKAQLGAVDSTGRPRPVPVEGSNFVLDVDTVLVAISQEPELESLLCGMEAKISPNQTLFISKENQETTIPGVFAGGDVVRGADTLIHAMGDGRQAAMFIKQYLEGNIIPASQADFNIYSVEKEYLFRTPWQGEYQKPSCTPACERKNFCEVEAVYSEEDAKKEAQRCLQCDLRCEICVEVCPNRANFVFEVPLEQVPYTVLGYSHGEIIPVGHGLYEIQYSRQIGNLADLCNECGNCDNFCIETGGPYKIKSAFYRSLQTLKESKHDGFYLEKEKDVLELFARIGGEIYRLRVQQKDNKAIFSNSMIKVTVEFSTGIIQETQCLVPQEGASISMEKFFIMRTLLKGISNLPFP
;
A
#
# COMPACT_ATOMS: atom_id res chain seq x y z
N MET A 1 28.87 -3.21 2.26
CA MET A 1 27.55 -3.49 1.66
C MET A 1 27.04 -4.77 2.26
N THR A 2 25.77 -4.81 2.60
CA THR A 2 25.16 -5.91 3.35
C THR A 2 24.72 -6.99 2.37
N ARG A 3 25.29 -8.19 2.50
CA ARG A 3 24.92 -9.38 1.72
C ARG A 3 24.14 -10.33 2.60
N LEU A 4 23.22 -11.08 2.01
CA LEU A 4 22.54 -12.17 2.70
C LEU A 4 23.53 -13.20 3.24
N LYS A 5 23.39 -13.53 4.52
CA LYS A 5 24.12 -14.62 5.18
C LYS A 5 23.12 -15.70 5.61
N PRO A 6 23.09 -16.85 4.91
CA PRO A 6 22.29 -18.01 5.25
C PRO A 6 22.33 -18.42 6.74
N LEU A 7 21.19 -18.82 7.29
CA LEU A 7 21.11 -19.40 8.63
C LEU A 7 21.48 -20.89 8.61
N PRO A 8 22.18 -21.41 9.64
CA PRO A 8 22.46 -22.85 9.73
C PRO A 8 21.18 -23.67 9.95
N MET A 9 21.21 -24.96 9.58
CA MET A 9 20.04 -25.83 9.64
C MET A 9 19.51 -26.00 11.07
N ASP A 10 20.41 -26.15 12.05
CA ASP A 10 20.05 -26.34 13.45
C ASP A 10 19.21 -25.18 14.00
N LEU A 11 19.55 -23.95 13.62
CA LEU A 11 18.84 -22.74 14.01
C LEU A 11 17.47 -22.65 13.30
N LEU A 12 17.38 -23.00 12.02
CA LEU A 12 16.10 -23.03 11.31
C LEU A 12 15.12 -24.02 11.95
N VAL A 13 15.60 -25.22 12.33
CA VAL A 13 14.79 -26.22 13.04
C VAL A 13 14.34 -25.70 14.40
N LYS A 14 15.26 -25.16 15.21
CA LYS A 14 14.93 -24.58 16.53
C LYS A 14 13.86 -23.50 16.40
N ARG A 15 14.03 -22.58 15.44
CA ARG A 15 13.07 -21.50 15.18
C ARG A 15 11.69 -22.04 14.80
N ILE A 16 11.60 -23.04 13.91
CA ILE A 16 10.31 -23.63 13.52
C ILE A 16 9.54 -24.14 14.74
N PHE A 17 10.17 -24.94 15.59
CA PHE A 17 9.47 -25.58 16.70
C PHE A 17 9.29 -24.64 17.90
N GLN A 18 10.31 -23.90 18.30
CA GLN A 18 10.26 -23.01 19.46
C GLN A 18 9.38 -21.78 19.22
N GLU A 19 9.45 -21.15 18.03
CA GLU A 19 8.55 -20.03 17.73
C GLU A 19 7.08 -20.50 17.70
N TYR A 20 6.81 -21.71 17.20
CA TYR A 20 5.47 -22.25 17.16
C TYR A 20 4.94 -22.58 18.56
N GLU A 21 5.76 -23.22 19.39
CA GLU A 21 5.40 -23.54 20.78
C GLU A 21 5.11 -22.28 21.59
N GLN A 22 5.95 -21.25 21.48
CA GLN A 22 5.85 -20.03 22.27
C GLN A 22 4.77 -19.06 21.75
N ASN A 23 4.68 -18.90 20.43
CA ASN A 23 3.94 -17.79 19.82
C ASN A 23 2.86 -18.22 18.80
N LYS A 24 2.70 -19.53 18.54
CA LYS A 24 1.84 -20.04 17.46
C LYS A 24 2.14 -19.38 16.12
N SER A 25 3.43 -19.24 15.82
CA SER A 25 3.93 -18.66 14.57
C SER A 25 5.23 -19.32 14.13
N ILE A 26 5.50 -19.34 12.83
CA ILE A 26 6.78 -19.81 12.28
C ILE A 26 7.37 -18.71 11.40
N PHE A 27 8.58 -18.25 11.72
CA PHE A 27 9.24 -17.12 11.06
C PHE A 27 8.37 -15.86 11.01
N ALA A 28 7.70 -15.56 12.14
CA ALA A 28 6.71 -14.50 12.28
C ALA A 28 5.48 -14.61 11.35
N LEU A 29 5.21 -15.78 10.75
CA LEU A 29 3.93 -16.09 10.10
C LEU A 29 3.00 -16.77 11.12
N PRO A 30 1.90 -16.13 11.55
CA PRO A 30 0.95 -16.74 12.49
C PRO A 30 0.24 -17.97 11.94
N GLU A 31 -0.04 -18.95 12.80
CA GLU A 31 -0.70 -20.23 12.47
C GLU A 31 -2.06 -20.06 11.78
N ARG A 32 -2.79 -18.98 12.06
CA ARG A 32 -4.10 -18.71 11.44
C ARG A 32 -4.04 -18.60 9.91
N TYR A 33 -2.87 -18.29 9.34
CA TYR A 33 -2.65 -18.18 7.90
C TYR A 33 -2.09 -19.46 7.29
N PHE A 34 -1.92 -20.52 8.09
CA PHE A 34 -1.43 -21.78 7.58
C PHE A 34 -2.52 -22.45 6.74
N TYR A 35 -2.12 -22.88 5.54
CA TYR A 35 -2.97 -23.64 4.64
C TYR A 35 -3.09 -25.08 5.11
N ARG A 36 -4.34 -25.55 5.27
CA ARG A 36 -4.66 -26.94 5.55
C ARG A 36 -5.49 -27.48 4.38
N PRO A 37 -5.03 -28.51 3.67
CA PRO A 37 -5.74 -29.03 2.49
C PRO A 37 -7.22 -29.38 2.75
N GLY A 38 -7.57 -29.83 3.96
CA GLY A 38 -8.95 -30.18 4.33
C GLY A 38 -9.92 -29.01 4.47
N ASP A 39 -9.41 -27.77 4.61
CA ASP A 39 -10.24 -26.57 4.81
C ASP A 39 -10.78 -26.00 3.49
N PHE A 40 -10.29 -26.50 2.34
CA PHE A 40 -10.54 -25.93 1.02
C PHE A 40 -11.01 -26.99 0.00
N PRO A 41 -11.71 -26.58 -1.09
CA PRO A 41 -11.94 -27.44 -2.25
C PRO A 41 -10.64 -27.95 -2.87
N ASP A 42 -10.72 -29.01 -3.68
CA ASP A 42 -9.53 -29.57 -4.32
C ASP A 42 -8.99 -28.64 -5.42
N PHE A 43 -7.87 -27.97 -5.14
CA PHE A 43 -7.14 -27.12 -6.08
C PHE A 43 -6.09 -27.87 -6.90
N SER A 44 -5.94 -29.19 -6.72
CA SER A 44 -4.80 -29.98 -7.19
C SER A 44 -4.59 -29.92 -8.70
N CYS A 45 -3.39 -29.54 -9.13
CA CYS A 45 -3.00 -29.41 -10.54
C CYS A 45 -1.93 -30.40 -10.96
N THR A 46 -1.73 -30.51 -12.27
CA THR A 46 -0.59 -31.20 -12.85
C THR A 46 0.34 -30.18 -13.49
N PHE A 47 1.60 -30.18 -13.07
CA PHE A 47 2.65 -29.39 -13.70
C PHE A 47 3.80 -30.33 -14.08
N ARG A 48 4.10 -30.40 -15.39
CA ARG A 48 5.15 -31.26 -15.96
C ARG A 48 5.03 -32.74 -15.55
N GLY A 49 3.81 -33.25 -15.57
CA GLY A 49 3.50 -34.63 -15.20
C GLY A 49 3.50 -34.92 -13.70
N GLN A 50 3.75 -33.91 -12.85
CA GLN A 50 3.74 -34.06 -11.40
C GLN A 50 2.53 -33.36 -10.78
N LYS A 51 1.97 -33.96 -9.72
CA LYS A 51 0.81 -33.41 -9.01
C LYS A 51 1.26 -32.37 -7.98
N ALA A 52 0.54 -31.25 -7.89
CA ALA A 52 0.69 -30.24 -6.85
C ALA A 52 -0.66 -29.89 -6.25
N THR A 53 -0.79 -29.81 -4.92
CA THR A 53 -2.09 -29.58 -4.23
C THR A 53 -2.70 -28.21 -4.56
N THR A 54 -1.87 -27.22 -4.89
CA THR A 54 -2.32 -25.90 -5.33
C THR A 54 -1.59 -25.49 -6.62
N PRO A 55 -2.20 -24.68 -7.50
CA PRO A 55 -1.56 -24.20 -8.72
C PRO A 55 -0.62 -23.01 -8.47
N LEU A 56 -0.34 -22.69 -7.21
CA LEU A 56 0.24 -21.43 -6.75
C LEU A 56 1.67 -21.60 -6.24
N GLY A 57 2.46 -20.54 -6.41
CA GLY A 57 3.62 -20.32 -5.55
C GLY A 57 4.40 -19.05 -5.88
N PRO A 58 5.55 -18.82 -5.24
CA PRO A 58 6.41 -17.68 -5.52
C PRO A 58 7.10 -17.81 -6.88
N ALA A 59 7.24 -16.68 -7.58
CA ALA A 59 8.04 -16.57 -8.79
C ALA A 59 9.53 -16.45 -8.44
N ALA A 60 10.42 -16.66 -9.42
CA ALA A 60 11.86 -16.45 -9.27
C ALA A 60 12.16 -15.01 -8.84
N GLY A 61 12.38 -14.81 -7.55
CA GLY A 61 12.45 -13.49 -6.93
C GLY A 61 13.01 -13.57 -5.51
N PRO A 62 12.86 -12.51 -4.71
CA PRO A 62 13.41 -12.48 -3.34
C PRO A 62 12.76 -13.53 -2.42
N HIS A 63 11.54 -13.97 -2.73
CA HIS A 63 10.80 -14.97 -1.96
C HIS A 63 11.34 -16.41 -2.11
N THR A 64 12.22 -16.67 -3.07
CA THR A 64 12.77 -18.01 -3.37
C THR A 64 14.30 -18.06 -3.30
N GLN A 65 14.91 -17.17 -2.50
CA GLN A 65 16.35 -17.19 -2.22
C GLN A 65 16.69 -17.93 -0.92
N MET A 66 15.98 -17.61 0.17
CA MET A 66 16.29 -18.12 1.51
C MET A 66 15.34 -19.24 1.93
N ALA A 67 15.82 -20.20 2.73
CA ALA A 67 15.04 -21.35 3.17
C ALA A 67 13.77 -20.94 3.93
N GLN A 68 13.88 -20.00 4.88
CA GLN A 68 12.73 -19.51 5.66
C GLN A 68 11.64 -18.87 4.78
N ASN A 69 12.02 -18.27 3.64
CA ASN A 69 11.09 -17.64 2.72
C ASN A 69 10.23 -18.70 2.01
N ILE A 70 10.87 -19.77 1.52
CA ILE A 70 10.21 -20.92 0.90
C ILE A 70 9.29 -21.63 1.89
N ILE A 71 9.72 -21.79 3.15
CA ILE A 71 8.90 -22.35 4.22
C ILE A 71 7.64 -21.48 4.46
N CYS A 72 7.78 -20.16 4.59
CA CYS A 72 6.62 -19.28 4.74
C CYS A 72 5.65 -19.36 3.55
N ALA A 73 6.16 -19.44 2.33
CA ALA A 73 5.34 -19.59 1.13
C ALA A 73 4.54 -20.90 1.16
N TRP A 74 5.19 -22.01 1.56
CA TRP A 74 4.55 -23.32 1.65
C TRP A 74 3.49 -23.39 2.75
N LEU A 75 3.81 -22.84 3.93
CA LEU A 75 2.87 -22.71 5.04
C LEU A 75 1.63 -21.92 4.61
N SER A 76 1.78 -20.94 3.72
CA SER A 76 0.68 -20.11 3.22
C SER A 76 -0.04 -20.70 1.98
N GLY A 77 0.25 -21.97 1.63
CA GLY A 77 -0.47 -22.73 0.60
C GLY A 77 0.23 -22.85 -0.76
N SER A 78 1.47 -22.37 -0.91
CA SER A 78 2.23 -22.58 -2.15
C SER A 78 2.69 -24.03 -2.29
N ARG A 79 2.62 -24.58 -3.50
CA ARG A 79 3.15 -25.91 -3.83
C ARG A 79 4.06 -25.95 -5.05
N ILE A 80 4.12 -24.88 -5.85
CA ILE A 80 5.02 -24.80 -7.01
C ILE A 80 5.97 -23.61 -6.83
N MET A 81 7.23 -23.88 -6.46
CA MET A 81 8.22 -22.86 -6.12
C MET A 81 9.18 -22.64 -7.30
N GLU A 82 9.12 -21.47 -7.93
CA GLU A 82 10.13 -21.11 -8.94
C GLU A 82 11.36 -20.53 -8.25
N LEU A 83 12.43 -21.31 -8.20
CA LEU A 83 13.67 -20.95 -7.53
C LEU A 83 14.36 -19.80 -8.26
N LYS A 84 14.98 -18.92 -7.48
CA LYS A 84 15.67 -17.76 -8.04
C LYS A 84 16.84 -18.19 -8.92
N THR A 85 17.04 -17.45 -10.01
CA THR A 85 18.13 -17.67 -10.96
C THR A 85 19.49 -17.55 -10.28
N ILE A 86 20.29 -18.61 -10.27
CA ILE A 86 21.67 -18.56 -9.74
C ILE A 86 22.55 -17.63 -10.55
N GLN A 87 23.69 -17.17 -10.01
CA GLN A 87 24.63 -16.36 -10.78
C GLN A 87 26.05 -16.91 -10.93
N VAL A 88 26.62 -16.82 -12.15
CA VAL A 88 28.01 -17.27 -12.43
C VAL A 88 29.03 -16.33 -11.77
N MET A 89 28.75 -15.02 -11.84
CA MET A 89 29.51 -14.00 -11.13
C MET A 89 29.02 -13.96 -9.68
N ASP A 90 29.88 -14.35 -8.74
CA ASP A 90 29.51 -14.45 -7.32
C ASP A 90 29.34 -13.05 -6.66
N THR A 91 29.73 -11.98 -7.34
CA THR A 91 29.70 -10.61 -6.81
C THR A 91 29.22 -9.61 -7.86
N LEU A 92 27.99 -9.13 -7.70
CA LEU A 92 27.44 -7.97 -8.40
C LEU A 92 27.20 -6.85 -7.38
N GLU A 93 27.58 -5.63 -7.71
CA GLU A 93 27.23 -4.44 -6.93
C GLU A 93 25.93 -3.86 -7.48
N ILE A 94 24.85 -3.94 -6.68
CA ILE A 94 23.53 -3.42 -7.06
C ILE A 94 23.30 -2.09 -6.35
N PRO A 95 22.78 -1.06 -7.03
CA PRO A 95 22.29 0.14 -6.37
C PRO A 95 21.10 -0.18 -5.45
N SER A 96 21.23 0.13 -4.16
CA SER A 96 20.14 0.03 -3.19
C SER A 96 19.67 1.43 -2.77
N PRO A 97 18.36 1.69 -2.64
CA PRO A 97 17.24 0.75 -2.76
C PRO A 97 16.96 0.31 -4.22
N CYS A 98 16.56 -0.95 -4.39
CA CYS A 98 16.37 -1.57 -5.72
C CYS A 98 14.91 -1.90 -6.06
N ILE A 99 13.97 -1.63 -5.16
CA ILE A 99 12.54 -1.96 -5.29
C ILE A 99 11.66 -0.76 -4.90
N ASP A 100 10.64 -0.47 -5.69
CA ASP A 100 9.53 0.44 -5.39
C ASP A 100 8.21 -0.26 -5.72
N VAL A 101 7.40 -0.53 -4.70
CA VAL A 101 6.12 -1.26 -4.81
C VAL A 101 4.91 -0.39 -4.44
N SER A 102 5.09 0.92 -4.36
CA SER A 102 4.09 1.90 -3.88
C SER A 102 2.77 1.85 -4.65
N ASN A 103 2.81 1.87 -6.00
CA ASN A 103 1.61 1.76 -6.85
C ASN A 103 1.77 0.69 -7.96
N VAL A 104 2.37 1.05 -9.08
CA VAL A 104 2.94 0.18 -10.10
C VAL A 104 4.31 -0.21 -9.56
N CYS A 105 4.62 -1.49 -9.59
CA CYS A 105 5.88 -1.97 -9.03
C CYS A 105 6.99 -1.76 -10.05
N TYR A 106 8.10 -1.19 -9.59
CA TYR A 106 9.30 -0.98 -10.35
C TYR A 106 10.50 -1.55 -9.61
N ASN A 107 11.46 -2.08 -10.37
CA ASN A 107 12.75 -2.50 -9.86
C ASN A 107 13.84 -2.18 -10.89
N VAL A 108 15.10 -2.07 -10.47
CA VAL A 108 16.23 -1.88 -11.40
C VAL A 108 16.95 -3.18 -11.71
N GLU A 109 17.10 -4.08 -10.75
CA GLU A 109 17.60 -5.43 -10.99
C GLU A 109 17.27 -6.34 -9.81
N TRP A 110 16.99 -7.61 -10.10
CA TRP A 110 16.84 -8.66 -9.08
C TRP A 110 18.02 -9.63 -9.21
N SER A 111 19.22 -9.22 -8.80
CA SER A 111 20.36 -10.14 -8.81
C SER A 111 20.24 -11.14 -7.63
N GLN A 112 20.78 -12.34 -7.82
CA GLN A 112 20.93 -13.32 -6.75
C GLN A 112 22.09 -12.85 -5.86
N GLU A 113 21.86 -12.69 -4.57
CA GLU A 113 22.92 -12.24 -3.65
C GLU A 113 23.74 -13.38 -3.07
N LEU A 114 23.21 -14.59 -3.16
CA LEU A 114 23.87 -15.81 -2.69
C LEU A 114 24.77 -16.39 -3.79
N THR A 115 25.91 -16.94 -3.39
CA THR A 115 26.72 -17.76 -4.29
C THR A 115 25.95 -19.01 -4.73
N VAL A 116 26.42 -19.69 -5.78
CA VAL A 116 25.79 -20.94 -6.25
C VAL A 116 25.71 -21.98 -5.12
N ASP A 117 26.81 -22.19 -4.37
CA ASP A 117 26.85 -23.15 -3.26
C ASP A 117 25.91 -22.77 -2.11
N GLN A 118 25.82 -21.48 -1.79
CA GLN A 118 24.87 -20.99 -0.79
C GLN A 118 23.43 -21.21 -1.24
N SER A 119 23.14 -21.01 -2.53
CA SER A 119 21.82 -21.24 -3.13
C SER A 119 21.42 -22.71 -3.05
N ILE A 120 22.32 -23.63 -3.44
CA ILE A 120 22.13 -25.07 -3.28
C ILE A 120 21.77 -25.40 -1.83
N MET A 121 22.58 -24.89 -0.89
CA MET A 121 22.38 -25.16 0.53
C MET A 121 21.02 -24.65 1.03
N GLU A 122 20.60 -23.44 0.67
CA GLU A 122 19.28 -22.91 1.04
C GLU A 122 18.14 -23.75 0.45
N TYR A 123 18.25 -24.18 -0.81
CA TYR A 123 17.19 -24.97 -1.46
C TYR A 123 17.08 -26.37 -0.89
N VAL A 124 18.20 -27.05 -0.63
CA VAL A 124 18.19 -28.38 0.00
C VAL A 124 17.71 -28.30 1.45
N LYS A 125 18.10 -27.27 2.21
CA LYS A 125 17.54 -27.03 3.55
C LYS A 125 16.04 -26.82 3.50
N ALA A 126 15.54 -25.97 2.61
CA ALA A 126 14.11 -25.75 2.45
C ALA A 126 13.39 -27.07 2.16
N TRP A 127 13.88 -27.83 1.17
CA TRP A 127 13.32 -29.12 0.79
C TRP A 127 13.24 -30.11 1.95
N TYR A 128 14.32 -30.24 2.74
CA TYR A 128 14.34 -31.08 3.93
C TYR A 128 13.32 -30.57 4.96
N LEU A 129 13.35 -29.28 5.29
CA LEU A 129 12.47 -28.68 6.30
C LEU A 129 10.98 -28.82 5.95
N LEU A 130 10.63 -28.82 4.66
CA LEU A 130 9.26 -29.09 4.21
C LEU A 130 8.81 -30.52 4.54
N GLU A 131 9.67 -31.51 4.37
CA GLU A 131 9.39 -32.89 4.80
C GLU A 131 9.24 -33.00 6.33
N ILE A 132 10.08 -32.27 7.09
CA ILE A 132 9.94 -32.19 8.55
C ILE A 132 8.56 -31.62 8.91
N LEU A 133 8.16 -30.50 8.30
CA LEU A 133 6.86 -29.88 8.57
C LEU A 133 5.71 -30.83 8.25
N ARG A 134 5.73 -31.46 7.06
CA ARG A 134 4.73 -32.44 6.61
C ARG A 134 4.59 -33.61 7.58
N LEU A 135 5.70 -34.19 8.03
CA LEU A 135 5.70 -35.34 8.94
C LEU A 135 5.41 -34.94 10.41
N SER A 136 5.72 -33.70 10.79
CA SER A 136 5.46 -33.21 12.15
C SER A 136 3.98 -32.91 12.42
N GLN A 137 3.20 -32.65 11.36
CA GLN A 137 1.79 -32.21 11.44
C GLN A 137 1.57 -30.96 12.30
N ILE A 138 2.63 -30.16 12.51
CA ILE A 138 2.56 -28.91 13.25
C ILE A 138 1.53 -27.98 12.58
N GLY A 139 0.71 -27.30 13.38
CA GLY A 139 -0.36 -26.45 12.86
C GLY A 139 -1.54 -27.20 12.23
N GLY A 140 -1.63 -28.53 12.36
CA GLY A 140 -2.72 -29.32 11.76
C GLY A 140 -2.60 -29.49 10.24
N ILE A 141 -1.38 -29.39 9.70
CA ILE A 141 -1.13 -29.57 8.27
C ILE A 141 -0.98 -31.06 7.96
N GLU A 142 -2.07 -31.70 7.52
CA GLU A 142 -2.09 -33.12 7.17
C GLU A 142 -1.95 -33.32 5.65
N GLU A 143 -0.72 -33.47 5.16
CA GLU A 143 -0.44 -33.79 3.76
C GLU A 143 0.21 -35.19 3.64
N LYS A 144 -0.57 -36.17 3.15
CA LYS A 144 -0.17 -37.59 3.13
C LYS A 144 0.99 -37.87 2.18
N GLU A 145 1.01 -37.20 1.03
CA GLU A 145 2.01 -37.36 -0.02
C GLU A 145 2.78 -36.05 -0.21
N ASN A 146 4.04 -36.10 -0.63
CA ASN A 146 4.74 -34.88 -1.04
C ASN A 146 4.21 -34.42 -2.42
N GLN A 147 3.52 -33.29 -2.45
CA GLN A 147 3.04 -32.65 -3.66
C GLN A 147 3.64 -31.24 -3.84
N THR A 148 4.87 -31.04 -3.35
CA THR A 148 5.64 -29.81 -3.53
C THR A 148 6.63 -29.95 -4.68
N LEU A 149 6.67 -28.96 -5.57
CA LEU A 149 7.50 -28.95 -6.77
C LEU A 149 8.45 -27.75 -6.76
N PHE A 150 9.75 -28.00 -6.96
CA PHE A 150 10.71 -26.95 -7.28
C PHE A 150 10.91 -26.85 -8.80
N ASP A 151 10.87 -25.63 -9.31
CA ASP A 151 11.18 -25.28 -10.70
C ASP A 151 12.44 -24.43 -10.72
N LEU A 152 13.49 -24.90 -11.39
CA LEU A 152 14.74 -24.15 -11.48
C LEU A 152 14.54 -22.90 -12.33
N SER A 153 15.31 -21.85 -12.10
CA SER A 153 15.42 -20.75 -13.05
C SER A 153 16.85 -20.55 -13.51
N VAL A 154 17.05 -20.38 -14.81
CA VAL A 154 18.34 -20.05 -15.41
C VAL A 154 18.16 -18.85 -16.33
N GLY A 155 19.17 -17.97 -16.37
CA GLY A 155 19.19 -16.79 -17.21
C GLY A 155 20.64 -16.49 -17.55
N TYR A 156 21.17 -17.18 -18.56
CA TYR A 156 22.53 -17.05 -19.08
C TYR A 156 22.51 -17.30 -20.58
N ASP A 157 23.57 -16.90 -21.27
CA ASP A 157 23.85 -17.43 -22.60
C ASP A 157 24.15 -18.94 -22.52
N LEU A 158 24.14 -19.63 -23.65
CA LEU A 158 24.38 -21.07 -23.68
C LEU A 158 25.71 -21.44 -23.03
N LYS A 159 26.75 -20.64 -23.30
CA LYS A 159 28.09 -20.84 -22.74
C LYS A 159 28.08 -20.78 -21.21
N GLY A 160 27.38 -19.81 -20.61
CA GLY A 160 27.22 -19.69 -19.17
C GLY A 160 26.45 -20.86 -18.57
N ILE A 161 25.40 -21.33 -19.24
CA ILE A 161 24.62 -22.51 -18.79
C ILE A 161 25.45 -23.79 -18.84
N GLN A 162 26.26 -23.97 -19.89
CA GLN A 162 27.17 -25.11 -20.03
C GLN A 162 28.36 -25.05 -19.06
N GLY A 163 28.58 -23.92 -18.38
CA GLY A 163 29.65 -23.76 -17.41
C GLY A 163 29.53 -24.70 -16.21
N GLU A 164 30.69 -25.07 -15.66
CA GLU A 164 30.81 -26.04 -14.56
C GLU A 164 29.94 -25.66 -13.34
N LYS A 165 29.88 -24.37 -12.98
CA LYS A 165 29.05 -23.89 -11.88
C LYS A 165 27.55 -24.17 -12.08
N VAL A 166 27.01 -23.84 -13.26
CA VAL A 166 25.57 -23.98 -13.55
C VAL A 166 25.20 -25.45 -13.75
N MET A 167 26.02 -26.22 -14.46
CA MET A 167 25.78 -27.65 -14.62
C MET A 167 25.98 -28.41 -13.31
N GLY A 168 26.93 -28.01 -12.47
CA GLY A 168 27.11 -28.52 -11.11
C GLY A 168 25.87 -28.30 -10.26
N PHE A 169 25.31 -27.07 -10.28
CA PHE A 169 24.03 -26.76 -9.65
C PHE A 169 22.90 -27.67 -10.15
N ILE A 170 22.68 -27.74 -11.47
CA ILE A 170 21.61 -28.58 -12.06
C ILE A 170 21.78 -30.05 -11.64
N LYS A 171 23.01 -30.58 -11.66
CA LYS A 171 23.31 -31.95 -11.26
C LYS A 171 22.96 -32.19 -9.79
N THR A 172 23.35 -31.28 -8.90
CA THR A 172 23.01 -31.38 -7.47
C THR A 172 21.51 -31.24 -7.22
N MET A 173 20.78 -30.42 -7.99
CA MET A 173 19.33 -30.29 -7.84
C MET A 173 18.57 -31.55 -8.35
N LYS A 174 19.16 -32.32 -9.26
CA LYS A 174 18.65 -33.64 -9.69
C LYS A 174 19.01 -34.76 -8.70
N ASP A 175 20.12 -34.63 -7.99
CA ASP A 175 20.56 -35.55 -6.94
C ASP A 175 21.34 -34.82 -5.83
N ALA A 176 20.64 -34.49 -4.76
CA ALA A 176 21.15 -33.78 -3.59
C ALA A 176 21.58 -34.71 -2.44
N THR A 177 21.76 -36.01 -2.70
CA THR A 177 22.04 -37.03 -1.65
C THR A 177 23.16 -36.59 -0.70
N SER A 178 24.29 -36.16 -1.26
CA SER A 178 25.45 -35.72 -0.46
C SER A 178 25.18 -34.51 0.45
N VAL A 179 24.36 -33.56 -0.01
CA VAL A 179 23.99 -32.36 0.74
C VAL A 179 22.98 -32.72 1.84
N ILE A 180 22.00 -33.58 1.52
CA ILE A 180 21.03 -34.10 2.49
C ILE A 180 21.76 -34.84 3.62
N ASP A 181 22.69 -35.74 3.29
CA ASP A 181 23.45 -36.51 4.29
C ASP A 181 24.28 -35.61 5.22
N LYS A 182 24.79 -34.49 4.70
CA LYS A 182 25.45 -33.47 5.53
C LYS A 182 24.44 -32.81 6.48
N LEU A 183 23.28 -32.39 5.97
CA LEU A 183 22.24 -31.72 6.75
C LEU A 183 21.62 -32.61 7.83
N ARG A 184 21.54 -33.94 7.62
CA ARG A 184 21.09 -34.90 8.66
C ARG A 184 21.88 -34.74 9.96
N LYS A 185 23.19 -34.47 9.86
CA LYS A 185 24.10 -34.31 11.02
C LYS A 185 23.87 -32.99 11.76
N GLU A 186 23.27 -32.00 11.12
CA GLU A 186 22.98 -30.68 11.71
C GLU A 186 21.63 -30.64 12.45
N ILE A 187 20.79 -31.68 12.33
CA ILE A 187 19.53 -31.74 13.08
C ILE A 187 19.81 -31.85 14.59
N PRO A 188 19.29 -30.93 15.43
CA PRO A 188 19.53 -30.94 16.86
C PRO A 188 19.05 -32.24 17.52
N SER A 189 19.69 -32.64 18.62
CA SER A 189 19.38 -33.88 19.35
C SER A 189 17.93 -33.97 19.81
N GLU A 190 17.33 -32.85 20.21
CA GLU A 190 15.93 -32.74 20.62
C GLU A 190 14.94 -33.19 19.52
N TRP A 191 15.31 -32.99 18.25
CA TRP A 191 14.52 -33.39 17.10
C TRP A 191 15.18 -34.52 16.29
N ALA A 192 15.96 -35.38 16.95
CA ALA A 192 16.68 -36.47 16.31
C ALA A 192 15.79 -37.42 15.49
N LYS A 193 14.50 -37.55 15.83
CA LYS A 193 13.51 -38.32 15.05
C LYS A 193 13.38 -37.87 13.59
N PHE A 194 13.76 -36.63 13.28
CA PHE A 194 13.73 -36.09 11.92
C PHE A 194 15.05 -36.30 11.16
N ARG A 195 16.08 -36.90 11.78
CA ARG A 195 17.39 -37.15 11.14
C ARG A 195 17.32 -38.17 10.03
N ASP A 196 16.45 -39.16 10.13
CA ASP A 196 16.43 -40.33 9.24
C ASP A 196 15.10 -40.44 8.48
N ILE A 197 14.36 -39.32 8.36
CA ILE A 197 13.13 -39.30 7.56
C ILE A 197 13.46 -39.53 6.06
N PRO A 198 12.53 -40.13 5.30
CA PRO A 198 12.67 -40.23 3.86
C PRO A 198 12.58 -38.84 3.23
N VAL A 199 13.67 -38.38 2.62
CA VAL A 199 13.74 -37.14 1.85
C VAL A 199 14.14 -37.50 0.42
N SER A 200 13.36 -37.09 -0.57
CA SER A 200 13.74 -37.29 -1.98
C SER A 200 15.03 -36.56 -2.29
N SER A 201 16.02 -37.25 -2.90
CA SER A 201 17.26 -36.63 -3.38
C SER A 201 17.07 -35.84 -4.67
N SER A 202 16.00 -36.09 -5.43
CA SER A 202 15.64 -35.33 -6.62
C SER A 202 14.70 -34.18 -6.25
N LEU A 203 15.22 -32.95 -6.28
CA LEU A 203 14.48 -31.75 -5.89
C LEU A 203 13.72 -31.13 -7.07
N ALA A 204 14.33 -31.12 -8.26
CA ALA A 204 13.75 -30.49 -9.44
C ALA A 204 13.99 -31.31 -10.72
N SER A 205 12.95 -31.39 -11.56
CA SER A 205 12.99 -32.10 -12.86
C SER A 205 12.81 -31.17 -14.06
N GLY A 206 12.75 -29.87 -13.82
CA GLY A 206 12.59 -28.90 -14.90
C GLY A 206 13.03 -27.50 -14.53
N VAL A 207 12.99 -26.64 -15.54
CA VAL A 207 13.60 -25.32 -15.54
C VAL A 207 12.76 -24.31 -16.31
N THR A 208 12.65 -23.11 -15.76
CA THR A 208 12.13 -21.92 -16.44
C THR A 208 13.29 -21.04 -16.88
N LEU A 209 13.48 -20.96 -18.20
CA LEU A 209 14.47 -20.12 -18.87
C LEU A 209 13.99 -18.66 -18.86
N SER A 210 14.71 -17.81 -18.15
CA SER A 210 14.55 -16.35 -18.16
C SER A 210 15.34 -15.77 -19.34
N THR A 211 14.64 -15.24 -20.33
CA THR A 211 15.26 -14.60 -21.49
C THR A 211 15.61 -13.15 -21.13
N PHE A 212 16.86 -12.76 -21.37
CA PHE A 212 17.26 -11.36 -21.19
C PHE A 212 16.64 -10.48 -22.28
N HIS A 213 16.35 -9.22 -21.94
CA HIS A 213 16.03 -8.23 -22.96
C HIS A 213 17.18 -8.14 -23.95
N GLY A 214 16.86 -8.22 -25.24
CA GLY A 214 17.85 -8.26 -26.31
C GLY A 214 18.53 -9.60 -26.59
N CYS A 215 18.12 -10.71 -25.95
CA CYS A 215 18.68 -12.03 -26.25
C CYS A 215 18.25 -12.50 -27.66
N PRO A 216 19.19 -12.87 -28.56
CA PRO A 216 18.84 -13.31 -29.90
C PRO A 216 17.95 -14.57 -29.90
N PRO A 217 16.93 -14.67 -30.78
CA PRO A 217 16.05 -15.84 -30.86
C PRO A 217 16.79 -17.16 -31.03
N SER A 218 17.83 -17.17 -31.87
CA SER A 218 18.66 -18.36 -32.10
C SER A 218 19.41 -18.82 -30.85
N GLU A 219 19.75 -17.90 -29.95
CA GLU A 219 20.42 -18.22 -28.69
C GLU A 219 19.43 -18.86 -27.71
N ILE A 220 18.23 -18.27 -27.59
CA ILE A 220 17.13 -18.82 -26.77
C ILE A 220 16.81 -20.25 -27.20
N GLU A 221 16.69 -20.49 -28.52
CA GLU A 221 16.39 -21.81 -29.06
C GLU A 221 17.50 -22.83 -28.74
N LYS A 222 18.77 -22.47 -28.96
CA LYS A 222 19.90 -23.35 -28.63
C LYS A 222 19.94 -23.73 -27.15
N ILE A 223 19.69 -22.77 -26.27
CA ILE A 223 19.60 -23.01 -24.82
C ILE A 223 18.46 -23.99 -24.51
N ALA A 224 17.28 -23.75 -25.05
CA ALA A 224 16.13 -24.61 -24.80
C ALA A 224 16.35 -26.05 -25.32
N VAL A 225 16.98 -26.21 -26.49
CA VAL A 225 17.38 -27.53 -27.02
C VAL A 225 18.36 -28.22 -26.08
N PHE A 226 19.39 -27.52 -25.62
CA PHE A 226 20.36 -28.06 -24.65
C PHE A 226 19.67 -28.52 -23.37
N LEU A 227 18.77 -27.71 -22.81
CA LEU A 227 18.06 -28.04 -21.57
C LEU A 227 17.15 -29.26 -21.72
N LEU A 228 16.45 -29.37 -22.87
CA LEU A 228 15.56 -30.50 -23.17
C LEU A 228 16.35 -31.79 -23.43
N LYS A 229 17.39 -31.74 -24.28
CA LYS A 229 18.14 -32.91 -24.75
C LYS A 229 19.25 -33.31 -23.80
N GLU A 230 20.18 -32.40 -23.53
CA GLU A 230 21.44 -32.71 -22.86
C GLU A 230 21.30 -32.66 -21.34
N ALA A 231 20.65 -31.62 -20.80
CA ALA A 231 20.38 -31.54 -19.36
C ALA A 231 19.22 -32.48 -18.93
N GLY A 232 18.36 -32.87 -19.87
CA GLY A 232 17.22 -33.76 -19.66
C GLY A 232 16.16 -33.16 -18.74
N LEU A 233 15.86 -31.86 -18.91
CA LEU A 233 14.94 -31.10 -18.07
C LEU A 233 13.67 -30.72 -18.84
N ASN A 234 12.53 -30.81 -18.15
CA ASN A 234 11.30 -30.17 -18.64
C ASN A 234 11.52 -28.65 -18.70
N THR A 235 11.19 -28.00 -19.81
CA THR A 235 11.63 -26.62 -20.05
C THR A 235 10.44 -25.69 -20.30
N VAL A 236 10.43 -24.53 -19.63
CA VAL A 236 9.49 -23.43 -19.88
C VAL A 236 10.28 -22.19 -20.28
N ILE A 237 9.81 -21.47 -21.29
CA ILE A 237 10.46 -20.21 -21.72
C ILE A 237 9.64 -19.01 -21.26
N LYS A 238 10.25 -18.08 -20.52
CA LYS A 238 9.65 -16.77 -20.23
C LYS A 238 9.67 -15.87 -21.45
N LEU A 239 8.54 -15.24 -21.70
CA LEU A 239 8.32 -14.36 -22.84
C LEU A 239 7.94 -12.96 -22.38
N ASN A 240 8.54 -11.95 -23.02
CA ASN A 240 8.36 -10.55 -22.66
C ASN A 240 7.07 -9.95 -23.26
N PRO A 241 6.44 -8.96 -22.59
CA PRO A 241 5.25 -8.28 -23.11
C PRO A 241 5.48 -7.52 -24.42
N THR A 242 6.74 -7.22 -24.77
CA THR A 242 7.15 -6.55 -26.02
C THR A 242 6.68 -7.29 -27.28
N LEU A 243 6.39 -8.59 -27.19
CA LEU A 243 5.75 -9.40 -28.24
C LEU A 243 4.38 -8.88 -28.72
N LEU A 244 3.71 -8.03 -27.94
CA LEU A 244 2.49 -7.35 -28.39
C LEU A 244 2.76 -6.29 -29.46
N GLY A 245 4.01 -5.82 -29.57
CA GLY A 245 4.41 -4.72 -30.45
C GLY A 245 4.13 -3.34 -29.87
N PRO A 246 4.84 -2.30 -30.35
CA PRO A 246 4.81 -0.96 -29.76
C PRO A 246 3.42 -0.32 -29.78
N LYS A 247 2.69 -0.47 -30.89
CA LYS A 247 1.35 0.11 -31.06
C LYS A 247 0.37 -0.42 -30.03
N ARG A 248 0.30 -1.75 -29.84
CA ARG A 248 -0.66 -2.36 -28.90
C ARG A 248 -0.27 -2.10 -27.45
N VAL A 249 1.02 -2.10 -27.12
CA VAL A 249 1.48 -1.75 -25.76
C VAL A 249 1.13 -0.30 -25.42
N SER A 250 1.38 0.64 -26.33
CA SER A 250 1.01 2.05 -26.13
C SER A 250 -0.51 2.25 -26.04
N GLU A 251 -1.29 1.58 -26.90
CA GLU A 251 -2.75 1.62 -26.83
C GLU A 251 -3.26 1.16 -25.46
N ILE A 252 -2.80 0.01 -24.97
CA ILE A 252 -3.19 -0.51 -23.65
C ILE A 252 -2.75 0.45 -22.54
N LEU A 253 -1.46 0.81 -22.47
CA LEU A 253 -0.96 1.61 -21.36
C LEU A 253 -1.52 3.03 -21.35
N HIS A 254 -1.53 3.71 -22.49
CA HIS A 254 -1.82 5.14 -22.56
C HIS A 254 -3.28 5.43 -22.85
N SER A 255 -3.88 4.73 -23.82
CA SER A 255 -5.26 5.04 -24.25
C SER A 255 -6.30 4.32 -23.40
N MET A 256 -6.07 3.04 -23.07
CA MET A 256 -7.04 2.24 -22.30
C MET A 256 -6.86 2.42 -20.79
N LEU A 257 -5.62 2.37 -20.30
CA LEU A 257 -5.33 2.40 -18.87
C LEU A 257 -4.92 3.79 -18.34
N GLY A 258 -4.50 4.73 -19.18
CA GLY A 258 -4.17 6.11 -18.78
C GLY A 258 -2.79 6.32 -18.11
N TYR A 259 -1.87 5.36 -18.21
CA TYR A 259 -0.49 5.43 -17.69
C TYR A 259 0.46 6.19 -18.61
N HIS A 260 0.20 7.48 -18.82
CA HIS A 260 1.01 8.33 -19.72
C HIS A 260 2.45 8.56 -19.24
N ASP A 261 2.73 8.35 -17.95
CA ASP A 261 4.05 8.46 -17.35
C ASP A 261 4.96 7.24 -17.63
N VAL A 262 4.35 6.10 -17.98
CA VAL A 262 5.06 4.86 -18.32
C VAL A 262 5.48 4.87 -19.79
N GLN A 263 6.78 4.94 -20.03
CA GLN A 263 7.35 5.01 -21.38
C GLN A 263 8.31 3.86 -21.62
N VAL A 264 8.03 3.05 -22.64
CA VAL A 264 8.85 1.90 -23.05
C VAL A 264 9.87 2.39 -24.10
N PRO A 265 11.18 2.10 -23.94
CA PRO A 265 12.18 2.44 -24.96
C PRO A 265 11.89 1.73 -26.28
N ASP A 266 12.02 2.42 -27.41
CA ASP A 266 11.78 1.85 -28.75
C ASP A 266 12.72 0.67 -29.05
N GLU A 267 13.96 0.70 -28.55
CA GLU A 267 14.91 -0.40 -28.76
C GLU A 267 14.43 -1.71 -28.11
N ALA A 268 13.58 -1.66 -27.07
CA ALA A 268 13.04 -2.85 -26.44
C ALA A 268 12.20 -3.69 -27.41
N PHE A 269 11.47 -3.05 -28.33
CA PHE A 269 10.66 -3.75 -29.33
C PHE A 269 11.47 -4.33 -30.48
N THR A 270 12.68 -3.83 -30.72
CA THR A 270 13.52 -4.29 -31.85
C THR A 270 14.55 -5.34 -31.42
N LYS A 271 15.10 -5.21 -30.20
CA LYS A 271 16.10 -6.13 -29.66
C LYS A 271 15.49 -7.42 -29.09
N ASP A 272 14.30 -7.34 -28.51
CA ASP A 272 13.63 -8.51 -27.96
C ASP A 272 13.15 -9.49 -29.06
N LEU A 273 12.81 -10.71 -28.64
CA LEU A 273 12.19 -11.71 -29.50
C LEU A 273 10.92 -11.15 -30.17
N GLN A 274 10.85 -11.29 -31.49
CA GLN A 274 9.70 -10.87 -32.31
C GLN A 274 8.61 -11.94 -32.31
N PHE A 275 7.35 -11.53 -32.50
CA PHE A 275 6.18 -12.42 -32.36
C PHE A 275 6.24 -13.63 -33.29
N ASP A 276 6.41 -13.42 -34.60
CA ASP A 276 6.40 -14.53 -35.58
C ASP A 276 7.55 -15.51 -35.33
N ALA A 277 8.75 -14.99 -35.04
CA ALA A 277 9.91 -15.79 -34.66
C ALA A 277 9.65 -16.61 -33.38
N ALA A 278 8.93 -16.06 -32.41
CA ALA A 278 8.54 -16.78 -31.20
C ALA A 278 7.63 -17.97 -31.52
N ILE A 279 6.64 -17.79 -32.40
CA ILE A 279 5.71 -18.85 -32.80
C ILE A 279 6.47 -20.02 -33.44
N GLU A 280 7.32 -19.73 -34.42
CA GLU A 280 8.10 -20.75 -35.11
C GLU A 280 9.06 -21.50 -34.16
N MET A 281 9.77 -20.77 -33.29
CA MET A 281 10.66 -21.34 -32.28
C MET A 281 9.90 -22.29 -31.35
N ILE A 282 8.72 -21.88 -30.86
CA ILE A 282 7.90 -22.69 -29.95
C ILE A 282 7.40 -23.96 -30.63
N GLN A 283 7.00 -23.90 -31.91
CA GLN A 283 6.60 -25.09 -32.66
C GLN A 283 7.73 -26.12 -32.74
N ARG A 284 8.96 -25.66 -33.08
CA ARG A 284 10.14 -26.54 -33.15
C ARG A 284 10.50 -27.14 -31.79
N LEU A 285 10.53 -26.32 -30.74
CA LEU A 285 10.90 -26.78 -29.40
C LEU A 285 9.89 -27.75 -28.80
N ARG A 286 8.59 -27.58 -29.09
CA ARG A 286 7.55 -28.55 -28.69
C ARG A 286 7.75 -29.91 -29.32
N GLU A 287 8.10 -29.94 -30.61
CA GLU A 287 8.38 -31.19 -31.31
C GLU A 287 9.63 -31.87 -30.75
N ILE A 288 10.68 -31.11 -30.47
CA ILE A 288 11.89 -31.62 -29.80
C ILE A 288 11.55 -32.19 -28.42
N ALA A 289 10.80 -31.45 -27.60
CA ALA A 289 10.40 -31.93 -26.29
C ALA A 289 9.60 -33.23 -26.37
N ARG A 290 8.70 -33.36 -27.35
CA ARG A 290 7.94 -34.59 -27.62
C ARG A 290 8.85 -35.77 -27.97
N GLN A 291 9.86 -35.56 -28.82
CA GLN A 291 10.84 -36.59 -29.20
C GLN A 291 11.68 -37.07 -28.02
N GLU A 292 12.03 -36.16 -27.10
CA GLU A 292 12.83 -36.47 -25.90
C GLU A 292 11.97 -36.95 -24.70
N GLY A 293 10.66 -37.06 -24.85
CA GLY A 293 9.75 -37.42 -23.74
C GLY A 293 9.74 -36.39 -22.62
N ARG A 294 9.91 -35.11 -22.94
CA ARG A 294 9.93 -33.97 -22.01
C ARG A 294 8.73 -33.05 -22.19
N HIS A 295 8.40 -32.31 -21.15
CA HIS A 295 7.39 -31.27 -21.20
C HIS A 295 7.99 -29.93 -21.61
N PHE A 296 7.28 -29.24 -22.51
CA PHE A 296 7.58 -27.87 -22.92
C PHE A 296 6.39 -26.95 -22.70
N GLY A 297 6.64 -25.70 -22.31
CA GLY A 297 5.62 -24.67 -22.19
C GLY A 297 6.20 -23.27 -22.26
N VAL A 298 5.32 -22.27 -22.11
CA VAL A 298 5.72 -20.86 -22.04
C VAL A 298 5.24 -20.23 -20.76
N LYS A 299 5.90 -19.15 -20.35
CA LYS A 299 5.51 -18.35 -19.21
C LYS A 299 5.31 -16.90 -19.63
N PHE A 300 4.10 -16.37 -19.42
CA PHE A 300 3.79 -14.98 -19.73
C PHE A 300 3.99 -14.08 -18.54
N ASN A 301 5.21 -13.54 -18.46
CA ASN A 301 5.69 -12.46 -17.61
C ASN A 301 7.23 -12.49 -17.59
N ASN A 302 7.81 -11.31 -17.47
CA ASN A 302 9.14 -11.10 -16.93
C ASN A 302 9.06 -9.78 -16.16
N THR A 303 9.23 -8.69 -16.87
CA THR A 303 8.84 -7.33 -16.51
C THR A 303 8.72 -6.54 -17.83
N LEU A 304 8.18 -5.34 -17.80
CA LEU A 304 8.26 -4.43 -18.95
C LEU A 304 9.34 -3.38 -18.68
N VAL A 305 10.40 -3.35 -19.49
CA VAL A 305 11.42 -2.30 -19.40
C VAL A 305 10.80 -0.94 -19.75
N VAL A 306 11.08 0.06 -18.93
CA VAL A 306 10.59 1.44 -19.06
C VAL A 306 11.68 2.44 -18.69
N HIS A 307 11.59 3.67 -19.19
CA HIS A 307 12.49 4.74 -18.78
C HIS A 307 12.30 5.08 -17.29
N ASN A 308 13.39 5.17 -16.55
CA ASN A 308 13.34 5.64 -15.17
C ASN A 308 13.08 7.15 -15.13
N ARG A 309 11.91 7.53 -14.64
CA ARG A 309 11.52 8.91 -14.36
C ARG A 309 11.41 9.20 -12.86
N LYS A 310 11.72 8.22 -12.01
CA LYS A 310 11.65 8.35 -10.55
C LYS A 310 13.00 8.80 -10.00
N ARG A 311 12.97 9.69 -9.01
CA ARG A 311 14.18 10.13 -8.27
C ARG A 311 14.74 9.06 -7.32
N HIS A 312 14.04 7.93 -7.15
CA HIS A 312 14.34 6.90 -6.16
C HIS A 312 15.44 5.91 -6.62
N PHE A 313 15.54 5.67 -7.93
CA PHE A 313 16.56 4.78 -8.50
C PHE A 313 17.64 5.56 -9.25
N SER A 314 18.86 5.03 -9.26
CA SER A 314 20.00 5.63 -9.96
C SER A 314 20.13 5.22 -11.43
N ASP A 315 19.48 4.13 -11.86
CA ASP A 315 19.60 3.58 -13.22
C ASP A 315 18.70 4.35 -14.22
N PRO A 316 19.11 4.59 -15.48
CA PRO A 316 18.26 5.22 -16.50
C PRO A 316 17.04 4.37 -16.92
N LEU A 317 17.05 3.07 -16.69
CA LEU A 317 15.94 2.15 -16.98
C LEU A 317 15.42 1.49 -15.69
N MET A 318 14.17 1.07 -15.73
CA MET A 318 13.56 0.26 -14.67
C MET A 318 12.57 -0.74 -15.26
N TYR A 319 12.18 -1.72 -14.47
CA TYR A 319 11.38 -2.86 -14.87
C TYR A 319 10.02 -2.81 -14.18
N MET A 320 8.97 -2.57 -14.98
CA MET A 320 7.60 -2.44 -14.53
C MET A 320 6.93 -3.81 -14.32
N SER A 321 6.22 -3.95 -13.20
CA SER A 321 5.35 -5.07 -12.84
C SER A 321 4.09 -4.59 -12.10
N GLY A 322 3.28 -5.51 -11.59
CA GLY A 322 2.02 -5.19 -10.92
C GLY A 322 0.81 -5.12 -11.87
N ARG A 323 -0.21 -4.34 -11.50
CA ARG A 323 -1.55 -4.36 -12.13
C ARG A 323 -1.54 -4.11 -13.66
N PRO A 324 -0.82 -3.11 -14.21
CA PRO A 324 -0.85 -2.86 -15.67
C PRO A 324 -0.25 -4.02 -16.48
N LEU A 325 0.75 -4.70 -15.91
CA LEU A 325 1.39 -5.85 -16.53
C LEU A 325 0.41 -7.02 -16.73
N HIS A 326 -0.61 -7.14 -15.85
CA HIS A 326 -1.64 -8.17 -15.97
C HIS A 326 -2.39 -8.07 -17.31
N ILE A 327 -2.81 -6.87 -17.70
CA ILE A 327 -3.57 -6.62 -18.94
C ILE A 327 -2.72 -6.92 -20.17
N LEU A 328 -1.45 -6.49 -20.17
CA LEU A 328 -0.50 -6.80 -21.23
C LEU A 328 -0.28 -8.32 -21.35
N ALA A 329 -0.08 -9.01 -20.23
CA ALA A 329 0.16 -10.45 -20.24
C ALA A 329 -1.10 -11.25 -20.66
N MET A 330 -2.30 -10.86 -20.23
CA MET A 330 -3.55 -11.50 -20.66
C MET A 330 -3.85 -11.29 -22.15
N ASN A 331 -3.49 -10.12 -22.70
CA ASN A 331 -3.53 -9.88 -24.13
C ASN A 331 -2.59 -10.81 -24.91
N LEU A 332 -1.41 -11.09 -24.35
CA LEU A 332 -0.46 -12.03 -24.93
C LEU A 332 -0.95 -13.49 -24.82
N VAL A 333 -1.52 -13.87 -23.67
CA VAL A 333 -2.22 -15.17 -23.49
C VAL A 333 -3.26 -15.35 -24.59
N ARG A 334 -4.13 -14.36 -24.82
CA ARG A 334 -5.14 -14.40 -25.90
C ARG A 334 -4.50 -14.69 -27.27
N ARG A 335 -3.49 -13.91 -27.69
CA ARG A 335 -2.82 -14.10 -29.00
C ARG A 335 -2.20 -15.49 -29.16
N PHE A 336 -1.58 -16.01 -28.11
CA PHE A 336 -0.99 -17.35 -28.15
C PHE A 336 -2.05 -18.45 -28.15
N ARG A 337 -3.16 -18.25 -27.45
CA ARG A 337 -4.31 -19.17 -27.43
C ARG A 337 -5.04 -19.21 -28.77
N GLU A 338 -5.09 -18.12 -29.52
CA GLU A 338 -5.62 -18.11 -30.90
C GLU A 338 -4.83 -19.05 -31.84
N ILE A 339 -3.51 -19.14 -31.64
CA ILE A 339 -2.61 -19.93 -32.51
C ILE A 339 -2.47 -21.37 -32.01
N PHE A 340 -2.16 -21.55 -30.73
CA PHE A 340 -1.82 -22.86 -30.17
C PHE A 340 -2.98 -23.56 -29.46
N GLN A 341 -4.09 -22.85 -29.23
CA GLN A 341 -5.26 -23.35 -28.52
C GLN A 341 -4.85 -24.00 -27.17
N GLU A 342 -5.41 -25.15 -26.84
CA GLU A 342 -5.10 -25.89 -25.61
C GLU A 342 -3.75 -26.61 -25.63
N SER A 343 -3.10 -26.69 -26.80
CA SER A 343 -1.93 -27.54 -27.00
C SER A 343 -0.64 -26.99 -26.39
N LEU A 344 -0.61 -25.70 -26.05
CA LEU A 344 0.51 -25.05 -25.38
C LEU A 344 0.19 -24.83 -23.89
N PRO A 345 0.94 -25.47 -22.97
CA PRO A 345 0.88 -25.15 -21.55
C PRO A 345 1.40 -23.75 -21.27
N ILE A 346 0.69 -23.00 -20.42
CA ILE A 346 1.00 -21.61 -20.09
C ILE A 346 1.12 -21.46 -18.57
N SER A 347 2.29 -21.03 -18.12
CA SER A 347 2.52 -20.48 -16.78
C SER A 347 2.32 -18.96 -16.77
N PHE A 348 1.94 -18.39 -15.62
CA PHE A 348 1.58 -16.97 -15.51
C PHE A 348 2.07 -16.34 -14.20
N SER A 349 2.42 -15.04 -14.23
CA SER A 349 3.03 -14.28 -13.11
C SER A 349 3.04 -12.79 -13.43
N ALA A 350 1.90 -12.25 -13.86
CA ALA A 350 1.76 -10.84 -14.19
C ALA A 350 0.62 -10.22 -13.39
N GLY A 351 0.95 -9.39 -12.40
CA GLY A 351 -0.03 -8.62 -11.63
C GLY A 351 -1.13 -9.44 -10.96
N ILE A 352 -0.83 -10.69 -10.57
CA ILE A 352 -1.79 -11.53 -9.86
C ILE A 352 -1.94 -11.05 -8.42
N ASP A 353 -3.20 -10.95 -7.98
CA ASP A 353 -3.61 -10.64 -6.61
C ASP A 353 -4.85 -11.46 -6.22
N SER A 354 -5.37 -11.23 -5.02
CA SER A 354 -6.53 -11.95 -4.48
C SER A 354 -7.82 -11.76 -5.29
N GLU A 355 -7.95 -10.68 -6.04
CA GLU A 355 -9.17 -10.37 -6.78
C GLU A 355 -9.18 -10.95 -8.21
N ASN A 356 -8.03 -11.31 -8.77
CA ASN A 356 -7.94 -11.87 -10.13
C ASN A 356 -7.46 -13.33 -10.20
N ILE A 357 -7.08 -13.91 -9.06
CA ILE A 357 -6.57 -15.29 -9.02
C ILE A 357 -7.60 -16.31 -9.53
N SER A 358 -8.87 -16.11 -9.20
CA SER A 358 -9.94 -17.03 -9.61
C SER A 358 -10.10 -17.05 -11.13
N GLN A 359 -10.00 -15.89 -11.79
CA GLN A 359 -10.06 -15.77 -13.24
C GLN A 359 -8.81 -16.39 -13.90
N ALA A 360 -7.62 -16.18 -13.34
CA ALA A 360 -6.41 -16.82 -13.83
C ALA A 360 -6.48 -18.37 -13.76
N VAL A 361 -7.04 -18.92 -12.68
CA VAL A 361 -7.31 -20.35 -12.54
C VAL A 361 -8.34 -20.82 -13.57
N SER A 362 -9.42 -20.06 -13.80
CA SER A 362 -10.44 -20.40 -14.81
C SER A 362 -9.88 -20.45 -16.23
N CYS A 363 -8.79 -19.73 -16.51
CA CYS A 363 -8.09 -19.73 -17.80
C CYS A 363 -7.11 -20.91 -17.96
N ASN A 364 -7.07 -21.83 -16.99
CA ASN A 364 -6.15 -22.95 -16.92
C ASN A 364 -4.68 -22.53 -17.08
N LEU A 365 -4.28 -21.50 -16.33
CA LEU A 365 -2.89 -21.05 -16.23
C LEU A 365 -2.21 -21.82 -15.09
N VAL A 366 -1.12 -22.54 -15.38
CA VAL A 366 -0.44 -23.39 -14.39
C VAL A 366 1.09 -23.44 -14.66
N PRO A 367 1.95 -23.15 -13.66
CA PRO A 367 1.61 -22.54 -12.37
C PRO A 367 1.27 -21.05 -12.53
N ILE A 368 0.56 -20.54 -11.52
CA ILE A 368 0.37 -19.11 -11.29
C ILE A 368 1.36 -18.71 -10.19
N THR A 369 2.43 -18.00 -10.57
CA THR A 369 3.46 -17.58 -9.61
C THR A 369 3.31 -16.13 -9.19
N LEU A 370 3.77 -15.78 -7.98
CA LEU A 370 3.56 -14.48 -7.34
C LEU A 370 4.89 -13.85 -6.91
N CYS A 371 5.01 -12.52 -7.02
CA CYS A 371 6.14 -11.78 -6.46
C CYS A 371 5.72 -10.40 -5.96
N THR A 372 5.27 -9.52 -6.85
CA THR A 372 4.95 -8.12 -6.53
C THR A 372 3.99 -7.96 -5.35
N ASP A 373 2.92 -8.75 -5.30
CA ASP A 373 1.91 -8.62 -4.25
C ASP A 373 2.41 -9.16 -2.89
N LEU A 374 3.33 -10.14 -2.89
CA LEU A 374 3.97 -10.65 -1.66
C LEU A 374 4.98 -9.67 -1.06
N LEU A 375 5.35 -8.60 -1.77
CA LEU A 375 6.17 -7.51 -1.25
C LEU A 375 5.33 -6.44 -0.54
N ARG A 376 3.99 -6.50 -0.62
CA ARG A 376 3.07 -5.56 0.01
C ARG A 376 2.73 -5.97 1.45
N PRO A 377 2.19 -5.07 2.29
CA PRO A 377 1.76 -5.39 3.64
C PRO A 377 0.88 -6.65 3.69
N GLY A 378 1.11 -7.48 4.70
CA GLY A 378 0.66 -8.88 4.78
C GLY A 378 1.67 -9.91 4.29
N GLY A 379 2.52 -9.60 3.30
CA GLY A 379 3.51 -10.52 2.76
C GLY A 379 2.89 -11.88 2.37
N TYR A 380 3.42 -12.98 2.91
CA TYR A 380 2.90 -14.33 2.67
C TYR A 380 1.47 -14.56 3.19
N SER A 381 1.05 -13.86 4.25
CA SER A 381 -0.32 -14.04 4.79
C SER A 381 -1.42 -13.62 3.80
N ARG A 382 -1.06 -12.84 2.76
CA ARG A 382 -1.96 -12.47 1.67
C ARG A 382 -2.46 -13.70 0.90
N MET A 383 -1.66 -14.76 0.78
CA MET A 383 -2.04 -15.98 0.06
C MET A 383 -3.29 -16.65 0.65
N ALA A 384 -3.55 -16.50 1.95
CA ALA A 384 -4.79 -16.99 2.56
C ALA A 384 -6.03 -16.38 1.89
N LEU A 385 -5.98 -15.08 1.56
CA LEU A 385 -7.08 -14.40 0.86
C LEU A 385 -7.27 -14.91 -0.57
N TYR A 386 -6.20 -15.34 -1.23
CA TYR A 386 -6.26 -15.85 -2.61
C TYR A 386 -7.02 -17.17 -2.64
N LEU A 387 -6.68 -18.06 -1.70
CA LEU A 387 -7.28 -19.38 -1.56
C LEU A 387 -8.74 -19.27 -1.09
N GLN A 388 -9.04 -18.32 -0.20
CA GLN A 388 -10.40 -18.01 0.23
C GLN A 388 -11.25 -17.49 -0.93
N ASN A 389 -10.77 -16.50 -1.69
CA ASN A 389 -11.51 -15.96 -2.83
C ASN A 389 -11.73 -17.02 -3.92
N LEU A 390 -10.73 -17.85 -4.21
CA LEU A 390 -10.89 -18.99 -5.12
C LEU A 390 -11.93 -19.98 -4.59
N SER A 391 -11.87 -20.36 -3.32
CA SER A 391 -12.85 -21.25 -2.68
C SER A 391 -14.27 -20.70 -2.76
N GLN A 392 -14.43 -19.41 -2.49
CA GLN A 392 -15.72 -18.72 -2.55
C GLN A 392 -16.28 -18.72 -3.98
N GLN A 393 -15.46 -18.36 -4.97
CA GLN A 393 -15.86 -18.40 -6.38
C GLN A 393 -16.20 -19.82 -6.86
N MET A 394 -15.48 -20.84 -6.38
CA MET A 394 -15.82 -22.24 -6.67
C MET A 394 -17.17 -22.64 -6.09
N LYS A 395 -17.47 -22.25 -4.84
CA LYS A 395 -18.77 -22.51 -4.20
C LYS A 395 -19.92 -21.81 -4.94
N GLU A 396 -19.75 -20.55 -5.32
CA GLU A 396 -20.74 -19.79 -6.11
C GLU A 396 -21.04 -20.45 -7.46
N LYS A 397 -20.02 -21.04 -8.09
CA LYS A 397 -20.14 -21.80 -9.35
C LYS A 397 -20.47 -23.29 -9.14
N GLN A 398 -20.74 -23.72 -7.90
CA GLN A 398 -21.03 -25.11 -7.53
C GLN A 398 -19.94 -26.12 -7.98
N ALA A 399 -18.70 -25.66 -8.06
CA ALA A 399 -17.54 -26.46 -8.44
C ALA A 399 -16.91 -27.13 -7.22
N THR A 400 -16.62 -28.43 -7.32
CA THR A 400 -16.07 -29.24 -6.23
C THR A 400 -14.54 -29.35 -6.28
N ASN A 401 -13.96 -29.13 -7.46
CA ASN A 401 -12.52 -29.14 -7.71
C ASN A 401 -12.14 -28.14 -8.82
N ARG A 402 -10.85 -27.84 -8.98
CA ARG A 402 -10.35 -26.86 -9.97
C ARG A 402 -10.87 -27.14 -11.39
N ASP A 403 -10.83 -28.38 -11.85
CA ASP A 403 -11.19 -28.72 -13.22
C ASP A 403 -12.67 -28.46 -13.49
N SER A 404 -13.54 -28.82 -12.53
CA SER A 404 -14.95 -28.46 -12.59
C SER A 404 -15.13 -26.93 -12.57
N TYR A 405 -14.32 -26.20 -11.80
CA TYR A 405 -14.39 -24.73 -11.79
C TYR A 405 -14.02 -24.12 -13.13
N ILE A 406 -12.99 -24.62 -13.82
CA ILE A 406 -12.62 -24.16 -15.17
C ILE A 406 -13.80 -24.31 -16.15
N LEU A 407 -14.54 -25.41 -16.06
CA LEU A 407 -15.73 -25.64 -16.89
C LEU A 407 -16.89 -24.70 -16.52
N HIS A 408 -17.11 -24.46 -15.23
CA HIS A 408 -18.28 -23.75 -14.71
C HIS A 408 -18.12 -22.22 -14.60
N ALA A 409 -16.88 -21.70 -14.58
CA ALA A 409 -16.59 -20.28 -14.42
C ALA A 409 -17.36 -19.41 -15.44
N TYR A 410 -17.33 -19.84 -16.71
CA TYR A 410 -18.14 -19.31 -17.80
C TYR A 410 -18.96 -20.46 -18.40
N ALA A 411 -20.11 -20.77 -17.80
CA ALA A 411 -20.89 -21.98 -18.08
C ALA A 411 -21.14 -22.25 -19.58
N GLU A 412 -21.45 -21.22 -20.37
CA GLU A 412 -21.66 -21.36 -21.82
C GLU A 412 -20.37 -21.77 -22.56
N LYS A 413 -19.20 -21.30 -22.10
CA LYS A 413 -17.90 -21.72 -22.63
C LYS A 413 -17.52 -23.13 -22.19
N GLY A 414 -17.94 -23.56 -21.01
CA GLY A 414 -17.86 -24.96 -20.59
C GLY A 414 -18.67 -25.88 -21.50
N LYS A 415 -19.92 -25.50 -21.84
CA LYS A 415 -20.77 -26.26 -22.78
C LYS A 415 -20.17 -26.31 -24.17
N GLU A 416 -19.67 -25.18 -24.65
CA GLU A 416 -18.97 -25.07 -25.94
C GLU A 416 -17.74 -26.00 -25.97
N ALA A 417 -16.94 -26.02 -24.90
CA ALA A 417 -15.75 -26.86 -24.80
C ALA A 417 -16.05 -28.36 -24.87
N PHE A 418 -17.09 -28.84 -24.16
CA PHE A 418 -17.54 -30.22 -24.30
C PHE A 418 -18.04 -30.54 -25.71
N SER A 419 -18.82 -29.64 -26.30
CA SER A 419 -19.34 -29.81 -27.66
C SER A 419 -18.21 -29.95 -28.68
N GLN A 420 -17.16 -29.11 -28.57
CA GLN A 420 -15.96 -29.20 -29.40
C GLN A 420 -15.18 -30.49 -29.13
N ALA A 421 -15.04 -30.92 -27.87
CA ALA A 421 -14.32 -32.13 -27.52
C ALA A 421 -15.01 -33.40 -28.08
N LEU A 422 -16.34 -33.45 -28.07
CA LEU A 422 -17.14 -34.53 -28.67
C LEU A 422 -17.03 -34.60 -30.20
N GLN A 423 -16.65 -33.51 -30.85
CA GLN A 423 -16.46 -33.45 -32.31
C GLN A 423 -15.04 -33.85 -32.74
N GLU A 424 -14.12 -34.05 -31.80
CA GLU A 424 -12.76 -34.46 -32.15
C GLU A 424 -12.73 -35.89 -32.70
N LYS A 425 -11.96 -36.08 -33.77
CA LYS A 425 -11.85 -37.36 -34.46
C LYS A 425 -11.47 -38.52 -33.52
N CYS A 426 -10.57 -38.26 -32.58
CA CYS A 426 -10.11 -39.26 -31.60
C CYS A 426 -11.23 -39.73 -30.65
N TRP A 427 -12.21 -38.87 -30.35
CA TRP A 427 -13.39 -39.24 -29.59
C TRP A 427 -14.39 -39.96 -30.49
N GLN A 428 -14.69 -39.42 -31.66
CA GLN A 428 -15.66 -40.00 -32.60
C GLN A 428 -15.30 -41.45 -33.02
N GLU A 429 -14.01 -41.72 -33.21
CA GLU A 429 -13.52 -43.07 -33.50
C GLU A 429 -13.80 -44.05 -32.34
N LYS A 430 -13.66 -43.61 -31.09
CA LYS A 430 -13.98 -44.43 -29.90
C LYS A 430 -15.48 -44.55 -29.67
N GLU A 431 -16.23 -43.46 -29.83
CA GLU A 431 -17.70 -43.41 -29.74
C GLU A 431 -18.34 -44.38 -30.74
N ALA A 432 -17.83 -44.47 -31.97
CA ALA A 432 -18.34 -45.38 -32.99
C ALA A 432 -18.07 -46.87 -32.70
N GLN A 433 -17.11 -47.17 -31.82
CA GLN A 433 -16.67 -48.54 -31.49
C GLN A 433 -17.33 -49.10 -30.22
N SER A 434 -18.02 -48.27 -29.42
CA SER A 434 -18.65 -48.67 -28.15
C SER A 434 -20.08 -48.12 -28.04
N PRO A 435 -21.11 -48.98 -28.00
CA PRO A 435 -22.50 -48.58 -27.74
C PRO A 435 -22.67 -47.81 -26.42
N GLU A 436 -21.88 -48.15 -25.41
CA GLU A 436 -21.87 -47.50 -24.10
C GLU A 436 -21.35 -46.07 -24.19
N LEU A 437 -20.25 -45.83 -24.93
CA LEU A 437 -19.74 -44.47 -25.19
C LEU A 437 -20.72 -43.64 -26.04
N GLN A 438 -21.44 -44.27 -26.97
CA GLN A 438 -22.48 -43.60 -27.76
C GLN A 438 -23.67 -43.18 -26.90
N SER A 439 -24.14 -44.07 -26.01
CA SER A 439 -25.19 -43.78 -25.04
C SER A 439 -24.77 -42.65 -24.09
N PHE A 440 -23.53 -42.71 -23.59
CA PHE A 440 -22.94 -41.66 -22.76
C PHE A 440 -22.88 -40.31 -23.50
N ALA A 441 -22.38 -40.28 -24.74
CA ALA A 441 -22.27 -39.06 -25.53
C ALA A 441 -23.64 -38.43 -25.81
N ASN A 442 -24.67 -39.24 -26.10
CA ASN A 442 -26.04 -38.75 -26.30
C ASN A 442 -26.61 -38.15 -25.00
N SER A 443 -26.47 -38.85 -23.88
CA SER A 443 -26.87 -38.33 -22.56
C SER A 443 -26.15 -37.01 -22.22
N LEU A 444 -24.85 -36.92 -22.50
CA LEU A 444 -24.08 -35.71 -22.31
C LEU A 444 -24.58 -34.57 -23.21
N ARG A 445 -24.85 -34.82 -24.50
CA ARG A 445 -25.43 -33.81 -25.42
C ARG A 445 -26.78 -33.29 -24.92
N GLU A 446 -27.66 -34.17 -24.44
CA GLU A 446 -28.95 -33.79 -23.86
C GLU A 446 -28.79 -32.95 -22.60
N LYS A 447 -27.90 -33.35 -21.68
CA LYS A 447 -27.61 -32.60 -20.45
C LYS A 447 -27.04 -31.21 -20.79
N LEU A 448 -26.06 -31.13 -21.68
CA LEU A 448 -25.43 -29.86 -22.11
C LEU A 448 -26.40 -28.86 -22.72
N ALA A 449 -27.47 -29.34 -23.38
CA ALA A 449 -28.53 -28.48 -23.92
C ALA A 449 -29.33 -27.76 -22.81
N GLN A 450 -29.38 -28.34 -21.61
CA GLN A 450 -30.10 -27.77 -20.46
C GLN A 450 -29.13 -27.04 -19.52
N THR A 451 -28.15 -27.76 -18.96
CA THR A 451 -27.24 -27.27 -17.91
C THR A 451 -25.85 -27.90 -18.02
N LEU A 452 -24.84 -27.26 -17.46
CA LEU A 452 -23.50 -27.86 -17.37
C LEU A 452 -23.49 -28.87 -16.20
N PRO A 453 -23.07 -30.13 -16.40
CA PRO A 453 -23.05 -31.12 -15.32
C PRO A 453 -22.10 -30.71 -14.19
N SER A 454 -22.58 -30.69 -12.95
CA SER A 454 -21.81 -30.26 -11.75
C SER A 454 -20.96 -31.38 -11.13
N GLN A 455 -21.31 -32.65 -11.36
CA GLN A 455 -20.55 -33.80 -10.87
C GLN A 455 -19.89 -34.53 -12.02
N ALA A 456 -18.63 -34.91 -11.81
CA ALA A 456 -17.92 -35.83 -12.69
C ALA A 456 -18.79 -37.07 -12.90
N PHE A 457 -18.94 -37.45 -14.17
CA PHE A 457 -19.64 -38.60 -14.72
C PHE A 457 -19.64 -39.86 -13.83
N SER A 458 -20.48 -39.89 -12.80
CA SER A 458 -20.55 -40.97 -11.79
C SER A 458 -21.56 -42.05 -12.15
N GLU A 459 -22.36 -41.84 -13.21
CA GLU A 459 -23.45 -42.73 -13.63
C GLU A 459 -23.00 -43.91 -14.51
N ALA A 460 -21.73 -44.32 -14.43
CA ALA A 460 -21.15 -45.29 -15.36
C ALA A 460 -20.68 -46.57 -14.66
N ALA A 461 -21.57 -47.21 -13.90
CA ALA A 461 -21.26 -48.42 -13.12
C ALA A 461 -20.92 -49.66 -13.98
N VAL A 462 -21.19 -49.64 -15.29
CA VAL A 462 -21.08 -50.80 -16.20
C VAL A 462 -19.97 -50.64 -17.27
N LEU A 463 -19.15 -49.60 -17.21
CA LEU A 463 -18.08 -49.36 -18.20
C LEU A 463 -16.83 -50.23 -17.99
N CYS A 464 -16.24 -50.70 -19.08
CA CYS A 464 -14.93 -51.33 -19.06
C CYS A 464 -13.79 -50.27 -18.87
N PRO A 465 -12.56 -50.70 -18.52
CA PRO A 465 -11.46 -49.76 -18.24
C PRO A 465 -11.13 -48.81 -19.39
N SER A 466 -11.16 -49.27 -20.65
CA SER A 466 -10.84 -48.43 -21.82
C SER A 466 -11.89 -47.35 -22.08
N GLU A 467 -13.17 -47.63 -21.78
CA GLU A 467 -14.25 -46.65 -21.88
C GLU A 467 -14.15 -45.60 -20.78
N LYS A 468 -13.82 -46.01 -19.54
CA LYS A 468 -13.53 -45.08 -18.44
C LYS A 468 -12.37 -44.14 -18.82
N GLU A 469 -11.30 -44.69 -19.35
CA GLU A 469 -10.15 -43.90 -19.81
C GLU A 469 -10.53 -42.94 -20.95
N ALA A 470 -11.40 -43.37 -21.88
CA ALA A 470 -11.90 -42.51 -22.95
C ALA A 470 -12.68 -41.31 -22.38
N ILE A 471 -13.59 -41.53 -21.44
CA ILE A 471 -14.38 -40.47 -20.79
C ILE A 471 -13.50 -39.52 -19.98
N GLU A 472 -12.53 -40.04 -19.23
CA GLU A 472 -11.55 -39.21 -18.50
C GLU A 472 -10.75 -38.32 -19.45
N ASN A 473 -10.32 -38.86 -20.60
CA ASN A 473 -9.60 -38.10 -21.61
C ASN A 473 -10.49 -37.03 -22.27
N LEU A 474 -11.77 -37.33 -22.55
CA LEU A 474 -12.74 -36.35 -23.01
C LEU A 474 -12.90 -35.21 -22.01
N TYR A 475 -13.07 -35.55 -20.72
CA TYR A 475 -13.21 -34.56 -19.65
C TYR A 475 -11.97 -33.67 -19.55
N LYS A 476 -10.77 -34.25 -19.50
CA LYS A 476 -9.49 -33.51 -19.50
C LYS A 476 -9.41 -32.57 -20.71
N LYS A 477 -9.78 -33.06 -21.90
CA LYS A 477 -9.77 -32.26 -23.13
C LYS A 477 -10.75 -31.10 -23.07
N ALA A 478 -11.97 -31.32 -22.57
CA ALA A 478 -12.97 -30.28 -22.37
C ALA A 478 -12.50 -29.22 -21.37
N VAL A 479 -11.89 -29.61 -20.24
CA VAL A 479 -11.30 -28.68 -19.27
C VAL A 479 -10.23 -27.81 -19.91
N LEU A 480 -9.32 -28.41 -20.69
CA LEU A 480 -8.27 -27.67 -21.38
C LEU A 480 -8.85 -26.67 -22.38
N LYS A 481 -9.86 -27.06 -23.18
CA LYS A 481 -10.55 -26.17 -24.13
C LYS A 481 -11.33 -25.06 -23.43
N ALA A 482 -12.02 -25.35 -22.33
CA ALA A 482 -12.72 -24.35 -21.54
C ALA A 482 -11.74 -23.29 -21.01
N GLY A 483 -10.55 -23.69 -20.53
CA GLY A 483 -9.51 -22.75 -20.15
C GLY A 483 -9.08 -21.79 -21.27
N VAL A 484 -9.00 -22.28 -22.52
CA VAL A 484 -8.74 -21.45 -23.71
C VAL A 484 -9.87 -20.43 -23.91
N LEU A 485 -11.11 -20.89 -23.96
CA LEU A 485 -12.29 -20.04 -24.21
C LEU A 485 -12.48 -18.98 -23.11
N ASN A 486 -12.30 -19.38 -21.85
CA ASN A 486 -12.34 -18.50 -20.70
C ASN A 486 -11.30 -17.38 -20.80
N SER A 487 -10.11 -17.68 -21.31
CA SER A 487 -9.04 -16.68 -21.48
C SER A 487 -9.41 -15.58 -22.48
N PHE A 488 -10.20 -15.89 -23.51
CA PHE A 488 -10.69 -14.90 -24.48
C PHE A 488 -11.72 -13.96 -23.85
N VAL A 489 -12.66 -14.51 -23.08
CA VAL A 489 -13.66 -13.72 -22.36
C VAL A 489 -12.98 -12.83 -21.34
N TYR A 490 -12.15 -13.42 -20.47
CA TYR A 490 -11.50 -12.71 -19.39
C TYR A 490 -10.55 -11.61 -19.89
N ALA A 491 -9.77 -11.84 -20.94
CA ALA A 491 -8.90 -10.80 -21.50
C ALA A 491 -9.70 -9.57 -21.97
N GLY A 492 -10.89 -9.77 -22.57
CA GLY A 492 -11.76 -8.68 -23.01
C GLY A 492 -12.48 -7.97 -21.86
N GLU A 493 -12.81 -8.69 -20.78
CA GLU A 493 -13.37 -8.08 -19.56
C GLU A 493 -12.31 -7.26 -18.82
N ALA A 494 -11.12 -7.81 -18.60
CA ALA A 494 -10.03 -7.18 -17.86
C ALA A 494 -9.61 -5.83 -18.48
N GLU A 495 -9.63 -5.73 -19.81
CA GLU A 495 -9.39 -4.49 -20.57
C GLU A 495 -10.34 -3.34 -20.22
N LYS A 496 -11.53 -3.63 -19.68
CA LYS A 496 -12.57 -2.65 -19.35
C LYS A 496 -12.68 -2.36 -17.86
N GLN A 497 -11.95 -3.09 -17.02
CA GLN A 497 -12.06 -2.95 -15.57
C GLN A 497 -11.27 -1.74 -15.07
N GLU A 498 -11.97 -0.82 -14.42
CA GLU A 498 -11.40 0.43 -13.88
C GLU A 498 -10.23 0.18 -12.92
N ARG A 499 -10.23 -0.93 -12.18
CA ARG A 499 -9.18 -1.30 -11.22
C ARG A 499 -7.77 -1.38 -11.80
N TYR A 500 -7.62 -1.52 -13.13
CA TYR A 500 -6.33 -1.56 -13.80
C TYR A 500 -5.90 -0.21 -14.36
N THR A 501 -6.74 0.82 -14.26
CA THR A 501 -6.45 2.17 -14.79
C THR A 501 -5.54 2.97 -13.85
N ALA A 502 -4.82 3.95 -14.40
CA ALA A 502 -4.03 4.91 -13.64
C ALA A 502 -4.90 5.75 -12.69
N PHE A 503 -6.16 5.99 -13.05
CA PHE A 503 -7.12 6.71 -12.19
C PHE A 503 -7.40 5.94 -10.90
N ALA A 504 -7.64 4.63 -10.96
CA ALA A 504 -7.85 3.78 -9.78
C ALA A 504 -6.56 3.42 -9.03
N ASN A 505 -5.38 3.76 -9.58
CA ASN A 505 -4.07 3.43 -9.01
C ASN A 505 -3.14 4.66 -8.97
N PRO A 506 -3.55 5.75 -8.30
CA PRO A 506 -2.71 6.94 -8.22
C PRO A 506 -1.40 6.62 -7.48
N PRO A 507 -0.30 7.37 -7.74
CA PRO A 507 0.89 7.29 -6.92
C PRO A 507 0.56 7.52 -5.45
N MET A 508 1.03 6.63 -4.58
CA MET A 508 0.81 6.76 -3.14
C MET A 508 2.05 7.35 -2.49
N ASP A 509 1.91 8.48 -1.81
CA ASP A 509 2.88 8.93 -0.82
C ASP A 509 2.37 8.57 0.58
N LEU A 510 3.12 7.72 1.28
CA LEU A 510 2.80 7.27 2.63
C LEU A 510 3.62 8.03 3.69
N LYS A 511 4.59 8.85 3.28
CA LYS A 511 5.54 9.48 4.19
C LYS A 511 4.91 10.66 4.92
N VAL A 512 5.12 10.69 6.24
CA VAL A 512 4.83 11.86 7.09
C VAL A 512 6.16 12.53 7.47
N ASP A 513 6.10 13.80 7.83
CA ASP A 513 7.27 14.59 8.26
C ASP A 513 7.70 14.22 9.69
N LYS A 514 8.04 12.94 9.90
CA LYS A 514 8.55 12.37 11.14
C LYS A 514 9.67 11.39 10.81
N LYS A 515 10.85 11.63 11.36
CA LYS A 515 11.97 10.70 11.24
C LYS A 515 11.75 9.50 12.15
N ALA A 516 12.00 8.29 11.64
CA ALA A 516 11.92 7.10 12.46
C ALA A 516 12.98 7.13 13.57
N ASN A 517 12.64 6.55 14.71
CA ASN A 517 13.56 6.36 15.84
C ASN A 517 13.88 4.87 16.06
N ARG A 518 14.94 4.59 16.83
CA ARG A 518 15.35 3.22 17.20
C ARG A 518 14.20 2.48 17.87
N PHE A 519 13.60 3.12 18.86
CA PHE A 519 12.40 2.67 19.55
C PHE A 519 11.16 3.44 19.06
N ASP A 520 9.98 2.97 19.44
CA ASP A 520 8.73 3.75 19.41
C ASP A 520 8.26 4.21 18.01
N CYS A 521 8.29 3.29 17.03
CA CYS A 521 7.75 3.51 15.68
C CYS A 521 6.22 3.32 15.55
N LEU A 522 5.48 3.37 16.65
CA LEU A 522 4.03 3.20 16.66
C LEU A 522 3.36 4.56 16.44
N THR A 523 2.93 4.79 15.21
CA THR A 523 2.06 5.91 14.86
C THR A 523 1.08 5.40 13.82
N ALA A 524 -0.23 5.48 14.12
CA ALA A 524 -1.25 5.15 13.13
C ALA A 524 -1.18 6.18 11.99
N PRO A 525 -1.08 5.76 10.72
CA PRO A 525 -0.96 6.68 9.58
C PRO A 525 -2.09 7.70 9.53
N CYS A 526 -3.32 7.27 9.83
CA CYS A 526 -4.49 8.14 9.86
C CYS A 526 -4.42 9.27 10.89
N ILE A 527 -3.68 9.10 11.98
CA ILE A 527 -3.40 10.16 12.96
C ILE A 527 -2.36 11.13 12.39
N GLY A 528 -1.29 10.61 11.78
CA GLY A 528 -0.21 11.42 11.20
C GLY A 528 -0.65 12.25 9.99
N ALA A 529 -1.52 11.72 9.15
CA ALA A 529 -2.03 12.40 7.96
C ALA A 529 -3.17 13.38 8.22
N CYS A 530 -3.85 13.26 9.36
CA CYS A 530 -4.88 14.21 9.76
C CYS A 530 -4.22 15.48 10.32
N PRO A 531 -4.42 16.68 9.74
CA PRO A 531 -3.83 17.92 10.27
C PRO A 531 -4.26 18.26 11.71
N LEU A 532 -5.39 17.69 12.17
CA LEU A 532 -5.85 17.82 13.56
C LEU A 532 -5.30 16.72 14.49
N HIS A 533 -4.61 15.70 13.95
CA HIS A 533 -4.10 14.55 14.70
C HIS A 533 -5.14 13.82 15.56
N ILE A 534 -6.38 13.73 15.06
CA ILE A 534 -7.50 13.02 15.71
C ILE A 534 -7.12 11.54 15.90
N HIS A 535 -7.45 10.96 17.06
CA HIS A 535 -7.14 9.58 17.38
C HIS A 535 -8.10 8.58 16.70
N VAL A 536 -7.94 8.45 15.38
CA VAL A 536 -8.86 7.68 14.50
C VAL A 536 -9.13 6.25 14.98
N PRO A 537 -8.13 5.42 15.32
CA PRO A 537 -8.39 4.04 15.73
C PRO A 537 -9.27 3.92 16.99
N GLN A 538 -9.14 4.86 17.92
CA GLN A 538 -9.85 4.85 19.20
C GLN A 538 -11.33 5.16 19.04
N TYR A 539 -11.68 6.22 18.30
CA TYR A 539 -13.10 6.53 18.12
C TYR A 539 -13.80 5.48 17.24
N ILE A 540 -13.06 4.85 16.31
CA ILE A 540 -13.58 3.73 15.51
C ILE A 540 -13.81 2.50 16.40
N GLU A 541 -12.91 2.21 17.33
CA GLU A 541 -13.10 1.13 18.31
C GLU A 541 -14.37 1.36 19.15
N TYR A 542 -14.63 2.59 19.59
CA TYR A 542 -15.88 2.91 20.24
C TYR A 542 -17.10 2.67 19.34
N ILE A 543 -17.03 2.98 18.05
CA ILE A 543 -18.13 2.68 17.11
C ILE A 543 -18.32 1.16 16.97
N ALA A 544 -17.25 0.38 16.86
CA ALA A 544 -17.32 -1.08 16.80
C ALA A 544 -18.03 -1.68 18.04
N GLN A 545 -17.90 -1.02 19.19
CA GLN A 545 -18.57 -1.37 20.44
C GLN A 545 -19.98 -0.74 20.61
N GLY A 546 -20.46 0.03 19.64
CA GLY A 546 -21.75 0.75 19.72
C GLY A 546 -21.74 1.97 20.65
N LYS A 547 -20.57 2.47 21.04
CA LYS A 547 -20.36 3.59 21.97
C LYS A 547 -20.20 4.92 21.22
N PHE A 548 -21.26 5.36 20.53
CA PHE A 548 -21.22 6.55 19.66
C PHE A 548 -20.93 7.86 20.41
N ALA A 549 -21.46 8.03 21.63
CA ALA A 549 -21.18 9.20 22.45
C ALA A 549 -19.68 9.32 22.82
N GLN A 550 -19.08 8.22 23.29
CA GLN A 550 -17.63 8.18 23.58
C GLN A 550 -16.79 8.37 22.31
N SER A 551 -17.26 7.86 21.16
CA SER A 551 -16.61 8.11 19.87
C SER A 551 -16.58 9.59 19.53
N LEU A 552 -17.71 10.29 19.69
CA LEU A 552 -17.80 11.72 19.43
C LEU A 552 -16.95 12.56 20.40
N ASP A 553 -16.84 12.15 21.67
CA ASP A 553 -15.96 12.80 22.65
C ASP A 553 -14.48 12.77 22.16
N VAL A 554 -14.01 11.62 21.68
CA VAL A 554 -12.64 11.48 21.11
C VAL A 554 -12.47 12.33 19.86
N ILE A 555 -13.51 12.45 19.01
CA ILE A 555 -13.45 13.31 17.83
C ILE A 555 -13.36 14.78 18.25
N ARG A 556 -14.22 15.24 19.18
CA ARG A 556 -14.32 16.63 19.64
C ARG A 556 -13.12 17.11 20.46
N ASP A 557 -12.31 16.19 20.99
CA ASP A 557 -11.02 16.52 21.61
C ASP A 557 -10.12 17.35 20.67
N LYS A 558 -10.17 17.07 19.35
CA LYS A 558 -9.35 17.75 18.35
C LYS A 558 -10.12 18.38 17.20
N ASN A 559 -11.42 18.10 17.07
CA ASN A 559 -12.25 18.58 15.97
C ASN A 559 -13.57 19.23 16.46
N PRO A 560 -13.71 20.56 16.40
CA PRO A 560 -14.94 21.24 16.78
C PRO A 560 -16.07 21.18 15.75
N LEU A 561 -15.80 20.70 14.53
CA LEU A 561 -16.76 20.63 13.43
C LEU A 561 -16.96 19.17 12.94
N PRO A 562 -17.37 18.22 13.82
CA PRO A 562 -17.55 16.81 13.44
C PRO A 562 -18.68 16.59 12.42
N MET A 563 -19.80 17.32 12.49
CA MET A 563 -20.91 17.18 11.53
C MET A 563 -20.49 17.61 10.12
N VAL A 564 -19.71 18.69 10.04
CA VAL A 564 -19.10 19.17 8.78
C VAL A 564 -18.05 18.18 8.28
N CYS A 565 -17.10 17.80 9.14
CA CYS A 565 -16.00 16.91 8.74
C CYS A 565 -16.48 15.49 8.37
N GLY A 566 -17.63 15.04 8.88
CA GLY A 566 -18.26 13.78 8.50
C GLY A 566 -18.85 13.80 7.08
N ARG A 567 -18.96 14.97 6.44
CA ARG A 567 -19.57 15.12 5.11
C ARG A 567 -18.57 15.56 4.05
N VAL A 568 -17.80 16.61 4.34
CA VAL A 568 -17.01 17.32 3.31
C VAL A 568 -15.50 17.31 3.53
N CYS A 569 -15.02 16.61 4.56
CA CYS A 569 -13.59 16.38 4.72
C CYS A 569 -13.07 15.55 3.53
N ASN A 570 -11.93 15.97 2.98
CA ASN A 570 -11.18 15.23 1.96
C ASN A 570 -10.40 14.03 2.52
N HIS A 571 -10.66 13.68 3.79
CA HIS A 571 -10.26 12.42 4.43
C HIS A 571 -8.82 11.96 4.13
N PRO A 572 -7.78 12.80 4.35
CA PRO A 572 -6.38 12.39 4.14
C PRO A 572 -5.98 11.16 4.97
N CYS A 573 -6.71 10.90 6.05
CA CYS A 573 -6.58 9.71 6.88
C CYS A 573 -6.97 8.40 6.16
N GLU A 574 -7.90 8.42 5.21
CA GLU A 574 -8.28 7.26 4.39
C GLU A 574 -7.25 6.99 3.29
N GLU A 575 -6.70 8.06 2.69
CA GLU A 575 -5.64 7.98 1.68
C GLU A 575 -4.42 7.21 2.19
N VAL A 576 -4.04 7.40 3.45
CA VAL A 576 -2.91 6.67 4.06
C VAL A 576 -3.33 5.42 4.83
N CYS A 577 -4.62 5.05 4.80
CA CYS A 577 -5.12 3.92 5.56
C CYS A 577 -4.48 2.61 5.05
N ARG A 578 -3.77 1.91 5.94
CA ARG A 578 -3.05 0.66 5.61
C ARG A 578 -3.97 -0.46 5.12
N ARG A 579 -5.27 -0.34 5.40
CA ARG A 579 -6.27 -1.28 4.94
C ARG A 579 -6.35 -1.37 3.41
N LYS A 580 -6.03 -0.27 2.69
CA LYS A 580 -5.95 -0.21 1.23
C LYS A 580 -4.99 -1.21 0.58
N HIS A 581 -4.05 -1.77 1.36
CA HIS A 581 -3.15 -2.81 0.88
C HIS A 581 -3.84 -4.17 0.78
N TRP A 582 -4.91 -4.40 1.54
CA TRP A 582 -5.67 -5.66 1.58
C TRP A 582 -6.92 -5.58 0.71
N ASP A 583 -7.68 -4.50 0.85
CA ASP A 583 -8.95 -4.24 0.15
C ASP A 583 -9.18 -2.71 0.04
N LYS A 584 -10.33 -2.19 0.48
CA LYS A 584 -10.67 -0.75 0.50
C LYS A 584 -10.25 -0.09 1.81
N PRO A 585 -9.92 1.22 1.84
CA PRO A 585 -9.71 1.93 3.10
C PRO A 585 -10.94 1.79 4.03
N VAL A 586 -10.71 2.01 5.33
CA VAL A 586 -11.81 2.16 6.28
C VAL A 586 -12.49 3.49 5.99
N ALA A 587 -13.82 3.51 5.90
CA ALA A 587 -14.64 4.70 5.64
C ALA A 587 -14.70 5.63 6.87
N ILE A 588 -13.53 6.13 7.25
CA ILE A 588 -13.27 6.98 8.42
C ILE A 588 -14.18 8.22 8.47
N ARG A 589 -14.43 8.87 7.34
CA ARG A 589 -15.33 10.02 7.22
C ARG A 589 -16.77 9.62 7.54
N ALA A 590 -17.26 8.55 6.93
CA ALA A 590 -18.62 8.06 7.15
C ALA A 590 -18.83 7.58 8.60
N LEU A 591 -17.83 6.91 9.19
CA LEU A 591 -17.83 6.54 10.61
C LEU A 591 -17.87 7.77 11.53
N LYS A 592 -17.16 8.83 11.19
CA LYS A 592 -17.24 10.12 11.90
C LYS A 592 -18.63 10.75 11.78
N ARG A 593 -19.26 10.66 10.60
CA ARG A 593 -20.61 11.17 10.35
C ARG A 593 -21.65 10.51 11.24
N ILE A 594 -21.72 9.18 11.26
CA ILE A 594 -22.69 8.47 12.10
C ILE A 594 -22.45 8.73 13.59
N ALA A 595 -21.20 8.84 14.06
CA ALA A 595 -20.93 9.18 15.45
C ALA A 595 -21.48 10.57 15.83
N ALA A 596 -21.38 11.56 14.93
CA ALA A 596 -21.91 12.90 15.16
C ALA A 596 -23.45 12.93 15.04
N ASP A 597 -23.99 12.38 13.95
CA ASP A 597 -25.42 12.37 13.65
C ASP A 597 -26.23 11.58 14.71
N TRP A 598 -25.70 10.45 15.19
CA TRP A 598 -26.35 9.63 16.22
C TRP A 598 -26.51 10.40 17.54
N VAL A 599 -25.46 11.12 17.96
CA VAL A 599 -25.47 11.87 19.22
C VAL A 599 -26.33 13.13 19.14
N GLU A 600 -26.49 13.72 17.95
CA GLU A 600 -27.47 14.80 17.73
C GLU A 600 -28.91 14.28 17.85
N GLN A 601 -29.16 13.05 17.38
CA GLN A 601 -30.47 12.38 17.54
C GLN A 601 -30.72 11.88 18.97
N ASN A 602 -29.66 11.68 19.77
CA ASN A 602 -29.71 11.15 21.13
C ASN A 602 -29.05 12.13 22.14
N PRO A 603 -29.59 13.34 22.34
CA PRO A 603 -28.92 14.40 23.11
C PRO A 603 -28.75 14.07 24.61
N LEU A 604 -29.52 13.12 25.16
CA LEU A 604 -29.42 12.69 26.57
C LEU A 604 -28.11 11.94 26.88
N GLU A 605 -27.42 11.42 25.86
CA GLU A 605 -26.15 10.71 25.99
C GLU A 605 -24.93 11.66 26.01
N GLN A 606 -25.15 12.97 25.77
CA GLN A 606 -24.08 13.96 25.83
C GLN A 606 -23.76 14.34 27.27
N LYS A 607 -22.47 14.26 27.63
CA LYS A 607 -22.01 14.77 28.93
C LYS A 607 -22.01 16.29 28.94
N ALA A 608 -22.38 16.86 30.09
CA ALA A 608 -22.20 18.29 30.34
C ALA A 608 -20.72 18.66 30.27
N SER A 609 -20.40 19.80 29.67
CA SER A 609 -19.04 20.34 29.70
C SER A 609 -18.70 20.77 31.13
N PRO A 610 -17.47 20.48 31.63
CA PRO A 610 -17.04 20.97 32.94
C PRO A 610 -17.02 22.50 32.96
N ALA A 611 -17.19 23.08 34.15
CA ALA A 611 -17.04 24.52 34.32
C ALA A 611 -15.58 24.92 34.04
N ILE A 612 -15.39 25.94 33.20
CA ILE A 612 -14.08 26.44 32.80
C ILE A 612 -13.76 27.69 33.62
N GLU A 613 -12.53 27.76 34.15
CA GLU A 613 -12.02 28.96 34.82
C GLU A 613 -11.79 30.08 33.79
N LYS A 614 -12.35 31.26 34.04
CA LYS A 614 -12.26 32.38 33.10
C LYS A 614 -10.93 33.12 33.25
N LYS A 615 -10.27 33.41 32.13
CA LYS A 615 -9.09 34.26 32.01
C LYS A 615 -9.48 35.70 31.65
N ALA A 616 -8.57 36.65 31.82
CA ALA A 616 -8.86 38.09 31.62
C ALA A 616 -8.51 38.59 30.21
N GLU A 617 -7.53 37.95 29.55
CA GLU A 617 -6.96 38.37 28.28
C GLU A 617 -7.93 38.11 27.12
N LYS A 618 -8.33 39.17 26.41
CA LYS A 618 -9.24 39.08 25.27
C LYS A 618 -8.50 38.73 23.97
N ILE A 619 -9.13 37.90 23.14
CA ILE A 619 -8.59 37.47 21.84
C ILE A 619 -9.58 37.79 20.73
N ALA A 620 -9.07 38.39 19.64
CA ALA A 620 -9.85 38.69 18.44
C ALA A 620 -9.53 37.66 17.34
N ILE A 621 -10.54 37.15 16.67
CA ILE A 621 -10.41 36.27 15.51
C ILE A 621 -11.11 36.91 14.33
N ILE A 622 -10.44 36.99 13.18
CA ILE A 622 -10.96 37.67 12.00
C ILE A 622 -11.30 36.63 10.94
N GLY A 623 -12.60 36.46 10.69
CA GLY A 623 -13.17 35.46 9.80
C GLY A 623 -13.74 34.27 10.55
N SER A 624 -14.99 33.91 10.23
CA SER A 624 -15.71 32.77 10.83
C SER A 624 -15.65 31.49 9.99
N GLY A 625 -14.60 31.35 9.17
CA GLY A 625 -14.33 30.11 8.43
C GLY A 625 -13.84 28.98 9.33
N PRO A 626 -13.56 27.79 8.76
CA PRO A 626 -13.12 26.63 9.54
C PRO A 626 -11.92 26.90 10.46
N SER A 627 -10.91 27.64 9.98
CA SER A 627 -9.71 27.98 10.76
C SER A 627 -10.04 28.86 11.97
N GLY A 628 -10.77 29.96 11.75
CA GLY A 628 -11.16 30.89 12.80
C GLY A 628 -12.06 30.25 13.85
N LEU A 629 -13.09 29.50 13.42
CA LEU A 629 -13.97 28.76 14.34
C LEU A 629 -13.22 27.71 15.17
N THR A 630 -12.20 27.07 14.59
CA THR A 630 -11.40 26.07 15.30
C THR A 630 -10.51 26.72 16.36
N ALA A 631 -9.81 27.81 16.01
CA ALA A 631 -9.02 28.58 16.96
C ALA A 631 -9.91 29.11 18.10
N ALA A 632 -11.09 29.63 17.75
CA ALA A 632 -12.04 30.20 18.71
C ALA A 632 -12.49 29.18 19.74
N TYR A 633 -12.89 27.99 19.28
CA TYR A 633 -13.34 26.91 20.13
C TYR A 633 -12.29 26.49 21.16
N PHE A 634 -11.05 26.25 20.72
CA PHE A 634 -10.00 25.79 21.63
C PHE A 634 -9.56 26.87 22.61
N LEU A 635 -9.46 28.14 22.18
CA LEU A 635 -9.14 29.25 23.08
C LEU A 635 -10.24 29.50 24.11
N ALA A 636 -11.52 29.39 23.72
CA ALA A 636 -12.64 29.50 24.64
C ALA A 636 -12.65 28.34 25.66
N LYS A 637 -12.31 27.12 25.24
CA LYS A 637 -12.15 25.97 26.15
C LYS A 637 -11.04 26.13 27.19
N GLU A 638 -10.03 26.94 26.89
CA GLU A 638 -8.95 27.32 27.81
C GLU A 638 -9.34 28.50 28.74
N GLY A 639 -10.56 29.02 28.60
CA GLY A 639 -11.12 30.06 29.47
C GLY A 639 -10.95 31.50 28.97
N TYR A 640 -10.36 31.72 27.78
CA TYR A 640 -10.17 33.06 27.24
C TYR A 640 -11.48 33.65 26.68
N PRO A 641 -11.77 34.94 26.90
CA PRO A 641 -12.80 35.67 26.15
C PRO A 641 -12.41 35.81 24.68
N VAL A 642 -13.18 35.19 23.79
CA VAL A 642 -12.92 35.19 22.34
C VAL A 642 -14.06 35.83 21.57
N THR A 643 -13.74 36.82 20.73
CA THR A 643 -14.67 37.43 19.77
C THR A 643 -14.23 37.14 18.33
N VAL A 644 -15.13 36.56 17.54
CA VAL A 644 -14.95 36.32 16.10
C VAL A 644 -15.64 37.43 15.32
N PHE A 645 -14.91 38.16 14.49
CA PHE A 645 -15.43 39.18 13.59
C PHE A 645 -15.65 38.60 12.20
N GLU A 646 -16.89 38.60 11.73
CA GLU A 646 -17.29 38.10 10.41
C GLU A 646 -17.80 39.24 9.54
N SER A 647 -17.28 39.33 8.32
CA SER A 647 -17.64 40.35 7.32
C SER A 647 -19.04 40.17 6.73
N LEU A 648 -19.50 38.93 6.60
CA LEU A 648 -20.78 38.55 6.00
C LEU A 648 -21.93 38.56 7.03
N PRO A 649 -23.20 38.50 6.57
CA PRO A 649 -24.35 38.53 7.47
C PRO A 649 -24.46 37.34 8.42
N GLU A 650 -23.95 36.18 8.01
CA GLU A 650 -24.02 34.93 8.78
C GLU A 650 -22.65 34.26 8.86
N PRO A 651 -22.33 33.56 9.96
CA PRO A 651 -21.04 32.93 10.13
C PRO A 651 -20.90 31.64 9.32
N GLY A 652 -19.64 31.23 9.10
CA GLY A 652 -19.26 29.94 8.49
C GLY A 652 -18.34 30.06 7.28
N GLY A 653 -18.16 31.24 6.70
CA GLY A 653 -17.35 31.44 5.49
C GLY A 653 -17.72 30.43 4.38
N MET A 654 -16.72 29.75 3.81
CA MET A 654 -16.94 28.77 2.73
C MET A 654 -17.85 27.59 3.11
N LEU A 655 -18.01 27.27 4.41
CA LEU A 655 -18.94 26.24 4.87
C LEU A 655 -20.38 26.56 4.50
N ARG A 656 -20.75 27.82 4.67
CA ARG A 656 -22.10 28.33 4.42
C ARG A 656 -22.28 28.77 2.98
N TYR A 657 -21.27 29.44 2.44
CA TYR A 657 -21.39 30.18 1.18
C TYR A 657 -20.71 29.51 -0.02
N GLY A 658 -19.86 28.50 0.17
CA GLY A 658 -19.07 27.91 -0.92
C GLY A 658 -19.46 26.48 -1.26
N ILE A 659 -19.45 25.60 -0.26
CA ILE A 659 -19.79 24.18 -0.42
C ILE A 659 -21.28 24.05 -0.72
N PRO A 660 -21.80 23.24 -1.65
CA PRO A 660 -23.26 23.12 -1.97
C PRO A 660 -24.12 22.34 -0.95
N GLU A 661 -25.44 22.59 -0.90
CA GLU A 661 -26.37 22.03 0.12
C GLU A 661 -26.46 20.50 0.04
N PHE A 662 -26.38 19.95 -1.17
CA PHE A 662 -26.39 18.51 -1.41
C PHE A 662 -25.14 17.76 -0.88
N ARG A 663 -24.08 18.51 -0.48
CA ARG A 663 -22.88 17.97 0.17
C ARG A 663 -22.81 18.34 1.65
N LEU A 664 -23.20 19.56 2.01
CA LEU A 664 -23.20 20.04 3.39
C LEU A 664 -24.52 20.75 3.71
N PRO A 665 -25.49 20.05 4.32
CA PRO A 665 -26.70 20.69 4.78
C PRO A 665 -26.40 21.78 5.81
N LEU A 666 -27.07 22.94 5.69
CA LEU A 666 -26.86 24.04 6.64
C LEU A 666 -27.19 23.65 8.08
N ALA A 667 -28.19 22.80 8.29
CA ALA A 667 -28.57 22.29 9.61
C ALA A 667 -27.41 21.54 10.29
N SER A 668 -26.63 20.77 9.53
CA SER A 668 -25.47 20.04 10.05
C SER A 668 -24.37 21.00 10.50
N PHE A 669 -24.10 22.06 9.74
CA PHE A 669 -23.15 23.09 10.15
C PHE A 669 -23.66 23.88 11.37
N GLN A 670 -24.95 24.21 11.42
CA GLN A 670 -25.56 24.92 12.55
C GLN A 670 -25.43 24.13 13.87
N ALA A 671 -25.54 22.79 13.84
CA ALA A 671 -25.33 21.95 15.01
C ALA A 671 -23.91 22.08 15.58
N ASP A 672 -22.88 22.06 14.73
CA ASP A 672 -21.50 22.28 15.16
C ASP A 672 -21.28 23.73 15.65
N LEU A 673 -21.81 24.72 14.93
CA LEU A 673 -21.69 26.13 15.29
C LEU A 673 -22.29 26.42 16.68
N LYS A 674 -23.45 25.83 16.98
CA LYS A 674 -24.09 25.94 18.29
C LYS A 674 -23.17 25.44 19.41
N LYS A 675 -22.47 24.31 19.19
CA LYS A 675 -21.51 23.77 20.17
C LYS A 675 -20.31 24.68 20.39
N ILE A 676 -19.89 25.40 19.36
CA ILE A 676 -18.81 26.40 19.46
C ILE A 676 -19.28 27.62 20.27
N GLN A 677 -20.51 28.08 20.07
CA GLN A 677 -21.10 29.16 20.86
C GLN A 677 -21.32 28.73 22.33
N GLU A 678 -21.78 27.49 22.56
CA GLU A 678 -21.92 26.90 23.91
C GLU A 678 -20.57 26.83 24.65
N ALA A 679 -19.44 26.75 23.94
CA ALA A 679 -18.10 26.81 24.53
C ALA A 679 -17.68 28.22 24.99
N GLY A 680 -18.48 29.26 24.69
CA GLY A 680 -18.24 30.64 25.11
C GLY A 680 -17.70 31.58 24.03
N VAL A 681 -17.75 31.18 22.76
CA VAL A 681 -17.32 32.02 21.63
C VAL A 681 -18.39 33.03 21.26
N GLU A 682 -18.02 34.32 21.22
CA GLU A 682 -18.87 35.39 20.69
C GLU A 682 -18.59 35.59 19.20
N ILE A 683 -19.63 35.76 18.38
CA ILE A 683 -19.48 36.00 16.93
C ILE A 683 -20.24 37.26 16.54
N GLN A 684 -19.52 38.23 15.98
CA GLN A 684 -20.05 39.51 15.51
C GLN A 684 -20.02 39.54 13.97
N CYS A 685 -21.19 39.40 13.36
CA CYS A 685 -21.36 39.42 11.91
C CYS A 685 -21.44 40.86 11.37
N ASN A 686 -21.41 41.01 10.04
CA ASN A 686 -21.40 42.32 9.35
C ASN A 686 -20.29 43.27 9.81
N THR A 687 -19.16 42.73 10.30
CA THR A 687 -18.02 43.50 10.78
C THR A 687 -16.82 43.26 9.88
N LYS A 688 -16.55 44.21 8.98
CA LYS A 688 -15.34 44.21 8.15
C LYS A 688 -14.13 44.70 8.96
N ILE A 689 -13.01 44.00 8.81
CA ILE A 689 -11.71 44.41 9.37
C ILE A 689 -10.79 44.84 8.21
N GLY A 690 -10.14 45.99 8.35
CA GLY A 690 -9.30 46.60 7.31
C GLY A 690 -9.77 47.99 6.88
N LYS A 691 -9.39 48.40 5.66
CA LYS A 691 -9.61 49.76 5.11
C LYS A 691 -11.06 50.22 5.14
N GLU A 692 -12.01 49.31 4.90
CA GLU A 692 -13.45 49.58 4.83
C GLU A 692 -14.18 49.35 6.17
N GLY A 693 -13.44 49.17 7.27
CA GLY A 693 -14.03 48.85 8.59
C GLY A 693 -13.10 49.15 9.76
N ILE A 694 -13.03 48.23 10.73
CA ILE A 694 -12.16 48.39 11.92
C ILE A 694 -10.73 47.98 11.55
N SER A 695 -9.73 48.84 11.76
CA SER A 695 -8.33 48.47 11.51
C SER A 695 -7.79 47.47 12.54
N LEU A 696 -6.80 46.64 12.16
CA LEU A 696 -6.10 45.74 13.09
C LEU A 696 -5.50 46.47 14.29
N GLN A 697 -4.91 47.65 14.06
CA GLN A 697 -4.33 48.49 15.11
C GLN A 697 -5.38 48.89 16.16
N LYS A 698 -6.59 49.26 15.72
CA LYS A 698 -7.69 49.62 16.62
C LYS A 698 -8.11 48.46 17.52
N LEU A 699 -8.11 47.23 17.02
CA LEU A 699 -8.37 46.05 17.87
C LEU A 699 -7.30 45.91 18.96
N GLN A 700 -6.03 46.17 18.66
CA GLN A 700 -4.97 46.18 19.68
C GLN A 700 -5.20 47.29 20.73
N GLU A 701 -5.61 48.49 20.28
CA GLU A 701 -5.96 49.62 21.16
C GLU A 701 -7.18 49.34 22.05
N GLU A 702 -8.15 48.55 21.58
CA GLU A 702 -9.33 48.11 22.34
C GLU A 702 -9.02 46.99 23.36
N GLY A 703 -7.75 46.58 23.46
CA GLY A 703 -7.25 45.70 24.51
C GLY A 703 -7.22 44.22 24.14
N TYR A 704 -7.42 43.86 22.87
CA TYR A 704 -7.20 42.49 22.39
C TYR A 704 -5.69 42.17 22.43
N LYS A 705 -5.31 41.17 23.22
CA LYS A 705 -3.90 40.81 23.46
C LYS A 705 -3.30 39.92 22.38
N ALA A 706 -4.15 39.19 21.66
CA ALA A 706 -3.78 38.44 20.47
C ALA A 706 -4.87 38.59 19.41
N ILE A 707 -4.45 38.65 18.15
CA ILE A 707 -5.33 38.70 16.98
C ILE A 707 -4.98 37.54 16.06
N PHE A 708 -5.98 36.74 15.65
CA PHE A 708 -5.81 35.67 14.68
C PHE A 708 -6.53 35.99 13.37
N VAL A 709 -5.77 36.09 12.28
CA VAL A 709 -6.28 36.37 10.93
C VAL A 709 -6.61 35.06 10.21
N ALA A 710 -7.89 34.86 9.89
CA ALA A 710 -8.44 33.67 9.23
C ALA A 710 -9.46 34.02 8.12
N ILE A 711 -9.20 35.10 7.38
CA ILE A 711 -10.12 35.64 6.34
C ILE A 711 -10.27 34.75 5.10
N GLY A 712 -9.44 33.72 4.95
CA GLY A 712 -9.43 32.83 3.80
C GLY A 712 -8.94 33.47 2.50
N ALA A 713 -9.21 32.82 1.37
CA ALA A 713 -8.93 33.31 0.02
C ALA A 713 -10.22 33.39 -0.80
N TYR A 714 -10.78 34.58 -0.97
CA TYR A 714 -12.09 34.77 -1.59
C TYR A 714 -12.06 35.51 -2.93
N LYS A 715 -10.89 35.99 -3.36
CA LYS A 715 -10.72 36.65 -4.66
C LYS A 715 -10.30 35.61 -5.70
N SER A 716 -11.12 35.39 -6.72
CA SER A 716 -10.81 34.41 -7.76
C SER A 716 -9.81 34.92 -8.79
N ARG A 717 -9.00 34.01 -9.35
CA ARG A 717 -8.07 34.31 -10.43
C ARG A 717 -8.77 34.35 -11.79
N LYS A 718 -8.35 35.29 -12.64
CA LYS A 718 -8.79 35.43 -14.03
C LYS A 718 -7.96 34.54 -14.98
N LEU A 719 -8.61 33.96 -15.99
CA LEU A 719 -7.99 33.21 -17.10
C LEU A 719 -7.03 34.08 -17.91
N SER A 720 -7.29 35.39 -17.96
CA SER A 720 -6.53 36.37 -18.74
C SER A 720 -6.53 36.04 -20.25
N ILE A 721 -7.70 35.69 -20.77
CA ILE A 721 -7.94 35.39 -22.19
C ILE A 721 -8.94 36.37 -22.80
N GLU A 722 -8.92 36.49 -24.14
CA GLU A 722 -9.89 37.33 -24.87
C GLU A 722 -11.33 36.84 -24.60
N GLY A 723 -12.24 37.79 -24.36
CA GLY A 723 -13.67 37.53 -24.13
C GLY A 723 -14.06 37.18 -22.69
N GLU A 724 -13.13 37.19 -21.73
CA GLU A 724 -13.39 36.81 -20.33
C GLU A 724 -14.39 37.72 -19.60
N ASP A 725 -14.50 38.99 -19.97
CA ASP A 725 -15.44 39.94 -19.35
C ASP A 725 -16.86 39.92 -20.00
N ALA A 726 -17.16 38.91 -20.83
CA ALA A 726 -18.46 38.77 -21.51
C ALA A 726 -19.60 38.38 -20.56
N LEU A 727 -20.83 38.79 -20.89
CA LEU A 727 -22.03 38.36 -20.17
C LEU A 727 -22.22 36.84 -20.31
N GLY A 728 -22.29 36.14 -19.19
CA GLY A 728 -22.33 34.67 -19.15
C GLY A 728 -20.97 34.03 -18.78
N CYS A 729 -19.89 34.80 -18.73
CA CYS A 729 -18.64 34.38 -18.10
C CYS A 729 -18.63 34.86 -16.64
N MET A 730 -18.50 33.93 -15.69
CA MET A 730 -18.68 34.21 -14.27
C MET A 730 -17.62 33.52 -13.41
N ASP A 731 -17.35 34.15 -12.27
CA ASP A 731 -16.59 33.52 -11.21
C ASP A 731 -17.39 32.39 -10.54
N CYS A 732 -16.74 31.22 -10.42
CA CYS A 732 -17.31 30.04 -9.80
C CYS A 732 -17.77 30.25 -8.34
N LEU A 733 -17.01 31.00 -7.53
CA LEU A 733 -17.36 31.20 -6.12
C LEU A 733 -18.57 32.11 -5.96
N THR A 734 -18.66 33.16 -6.77
CA THR A 734 -19.79 34.07 -6.83
C THR A 734 -21.06 33.30 -7.19
N TYR A 735 -21.00 32.47 -8.23
CA TYR A 735 -22.11 31.59 -8.62
C TYR A 735 -22.56 30.68 -7.47
N LEU A 736 -21.64 29.96 -6.83
CA LEU A 736 -21.96 29.06 -5.70
C LEU A 736 -22.58 29.81 -4.52
N ARG A 737 -22.02 30.99 -4.17
CA ARG A 737 -22.50 31.85 -3.09
C ARG A 737 -23.92 32.32 -3.30
N GLU A 738 -24.24 32.75 -4.51
CA GLU A 738 -25.56 33.26 -4.84
C GLU A 738 -26.62 32.18 -4.77
N ILE A 739 -26.36 31.01 -5.36
CA ILE A 739 -27.24 29.84 -5.24
C ILE A 739 -27.43 29.46 -3.76
N ARG A 740 -26.35 29.44 -2.98
CA ARG A 740 -26.39 29.16 -1.54
C ARG A 740 -27.17 30.19 -0.73
N SER A 741 -27.22 31.43 -1.19
CA SER A 741 -27.95 32.52 -0.55
C SER A 741 -29.43 32.57 -0.97
N GLY A 742 -29.90 31.59 -1.75
CA GLY A 742 -31.27 31.53 -2.25
C GLY A 742 -31.55 32.47 -3.43
N GLN A 743 -30.50 33.02 -4.06
CA GLN A 743 -30.64 33.86 -5.24
C GLN A 743 -30.78 32.99 -6.49
N SER A 744 -31.65 33.38 -7.42
CA SER A 744 -31.77 32.72 -8.72
C SER A 744 -30.75 33.32 -9.68
N GLN A 745 -29.81 32.50 -10.13
CA GLN A 745 -28.83 32.85 -11.16
C GLN A 745 -29.34 32.40 -12.53
N SER A 746 -29.39 33.32 -13.49
CA SER A 746 -29.75 33.02 -14.88
C SER A 746 -28.55 32.46 -15.62
N ILE A 747 -28.24 31.18 -15.40
CA ILE A 747 -27.31 30.44 -16.26
C ILE A 747 -28.02 29.92 -17.50
N GLY A 748 -27.28 29.72 -18.59
CA GLY A 748 -27.84 29.11 -19.78
C GLY A 748 -27.90 27.58 -19.70
N LYS A 749 -28.16 26.94 -20.84
CA LYS A 749 -28.39 25.49 -20.95
C LYS A 749 -27.11 24.69 -21.18
N LYS A 750 -26.07 25.30 -21.76
CA LYS A 750 -24.80 24.64 -22.12
C LYS A 750 -23.63 25.32 -21.43
N ILE A 751 -23.04 24.63 -20.46
CA ILE A 751 -22.12 25.26 -19.51
C ILE A 751 -20.73 24.66 -19.63
N ALA A 752 -19.70 25.52 -19.70
CA ALA A 752 -18.31 25.13 -19.52
C ALA A 752 -17.81 25.55 -18.13
N VAL A 753 -17.25 24.63 -17.37
CA VAL A 753 -16.55 24.90 -16.11
C VAL A 753 -15.06 24.69 -16.32
N VAL A 754 -14.26 25.72 -16.07
CA VAL A 754 -12.81 25.68 -16.28
C VAL A 754 -12.08 25.45 -14.96
N GLY A 755 -11.57 24.24 -14.74
CA GLY A 755 -10.87 23.88 -13.50
C GLY A 755 -10.90 22.37 -13.21
N GLY A 756 -10.21 21.94 -12.16
CA GLY A 756 -10.20 20.53 -11.74
C GLY A 756 -10.15 20.31 -10.22
N GLY A 757 -10.26 21.39 -9.43
CA GLY A 757 -10.36 21.30 -7.96
C GLY A 757 -11.80 21.21 -7.48
N ASN A 758 -12.00 21.06 -6.17
CA ASN A 758 -13.33 20.85 -5.56
C ASN A 758 -14.36 21.92 -5.96
N ALA A 759 -13.96 23.20 -5.99
CA ALA A 759 -14.86 24.28 -6.42
C ALA A 759 -15.39 24.09 -7.85
N ALA A 760 -14.56 23.58 -8.76
CA ALA A 760 -14.98 23.30 -10.14
C ALA A 760 -15.98 22.13 -10.19
N ILE A 761 -15.77 21.09 -9.37
CA ILE A 761 -16.69 19.97 -9.25
C ILE A 761 -18.04 20.45 -8.67
N ASP A 762 -17.99 21.20 -7.58
CA ASP A 762 -19.17 21.74 -6.91
C ASP A 762 -19.98 22.64 -7.84
N ALA A 763 -19.33 23.50 -8.63
CA ALA A 763 -19.99 24.34 -9.62
C ALA A 763 -20.62 23.54 -10.75
N ALA A 764 -19.92 22.53 -11.29
CA ALA A 764 -20.46 21.68 -12.35
C ALA A 764 -21.69 20.88 -11.88
N ARG A 765 -21.62 20.30 -10.68
CA ARG A 765 -22.73 19.55 -10.07
C ARG A 765 -23.91 20.44 -9.66
N THR A 766 -23.62 21.69 -9.27
CA THR A 766 -24.65 22.72 -9.01
C THR A 766 -25.33 23.16 -10.29
N ALA A 767 -24.56 23.38 -11.37
CA ALA A 767 -25.09 23.68 -12.70
C ALA A 767 -25.99 22.56 -13.25
N PHE A 768 -25.61 21.30 -13.05
CA PHE A 768 -26.47 20.14 -13.37
C PHE A 768 -27.83 20.21 -12.64
N ARG A 769 -27.85 20.62 -11.36
CA ARG A 769 -29.07 20.78 -10.56
C ARG A 769 -29.89 22.02 -10.91
N ALA A 770 -29.26 23.02 -11.54
CA ALA A 770 -29.90 24.24 -12.01
C ALA A 770 -30.59 24.09 -13.38
N ASN A 771 -30.97 22.86 -13.77
CA ASN A 771 -31.68 22.52 -15.03
C ASN A 771 -30.92 22.80 -16.32
N SER A 772 -29.60 22.68 -16.30
CA SER A 772 -28.76 22.75 -17.50
C SER A 772 -28.94 21.49 -18.36
N GLU A 773 -28.86 21.63 -19.69
CA GLU A 773 -28.97 20.50 -20.63
C GLU A 773 -27.62 19.78 -20.78
N GLU A 774 -26.52 20.55 -20.84
CA GLU A 774 -25.16 20.02 -21.00
C GLU A 774 -24.18 20.76 -20.08
N VAL A 775 -23.32 20.01 -19.39
CA VAL A 775 -22.25 20.55 -18.54
C VAL A 775 -20.93 19.91 -18.92
N HIS A 776 -19.93 20.74 -19.20
CA HIS A 776 -18.58 20.36 -19.62
C HIS A 776 -17.54 20.87 -18.61
N LEU A 777 -16.75 19.98 -18.03
CA LEU A 777 -15.62 20.32 -17.19
C LEU A 777 -14.33 20.28 -18.02
N LEU A 778 -13.66 21.43 -18.17
CA LEU A 778 -12.43 21.58 -18.95
C LEU A 778 -11.22 21.53 -18.02
N TYR A 779 -10.37 20.51 -18.19
CA TYR A 779 -9.17 20.36 -17.38
C TYR A 779 -7.90 20.20 -18.24
N ARG A 780 -6.89 21.00 -17.94
CA ARG A 780 -5.63 21.04 -18.69
C ARG A 780 -4.72 19.82 -18.51
N ARG A 781 -5.05 18.89 -17.61
CA ARG A 781 -4.30 17.63 -17.38
C ARG A 781 -5.26 16.42 -17.44
N THR A 782 -4.82 15.24 -17.01
CA THR A 782 -5.69 14.05 -16.94
C THR A 782 -6.42 13.96 -15.59
N LYS A 783 -7.48 13.16 -15.50
CA LYS A 783 -8.27 12.90 -14.29
C LYS A 783 -7.42 12.44 -13.13
N SER A 784 -6.40 11.63 -13.40
CA SER A 784 -5.44 11.16 -12.40
C SER A 784 -4.59 12.27 -11.76
N GLN A 785 -4.55 13.47 -12.34
CA GLN A 785 -3.92 14.66 -11.73
C GLN A 785 -4.92 15.74 -11.34
N MET A 786 -6.23 15.46 -11.31
CA MET A 786 -7.21 16.41 -10.76
C MET A 786 -7.00 16.56 -9.25
N PRO A 787 -6.99 17.80 -8.72
CA PRO A 787 -6.93 18.02 -7.27
C PRO A 787 -8.20 17.59 -6.51
N ALA A 788 -9.33 17.44 -7.18
CA ALA A 788 -10.57 17.01 -6.54
C ALA A 788 -10.51 15.55 -6.06
N ALA A 789 -11.28 15.24 -5.02
CA ALA A 789 -11.39 13.87 -4.50
C ALA A 789 -11.94 12.90 -5.56
N GLN A 790 -11.43 11.67 -5.59
CA GLN A 790 -11.79 10.69 -6.63
C GLN A 790 -13.28 10.35 -6.64
N GLU A 791 -13.88 10.20 -5.46
CA GLU A 791 -15.32 9.97 -5.28
C GLU A 791 -16.18 11.09 -5.88
N GLU A 792 -15.75 12.35 -5.74
CA GLU A 792 -16.46 13.51 -6.27
C GLU A 792 -16.38 13.56 -7.80
N ILE A 793 -15.24 13.14 -8.37
CA ILE A 793 -15.08 12.98 -9.82
C ILE A 793 -15.99 11.86 -10.33
N HIS A 794 -16.08 10.75 -9.59
CA HIS A 794 -16.94 9.61 -9.95
C HIS A 794 -18.42 10.01 -9.92
N GLU A 795 -18.89 10.68 -8.85
CA GLU A 795 -20.27 11.17 -8.75
C GLU A 795 -20.60 12.19 -9.84
N LEU A 796 -19.66 13.07 -10.19
CA LEU A 796 -19.81 14.01 -11.30
C LEU A 796 -20.02 13.27 -12.64
N GLN A 797 -19.29 12.18 -12.87
CA GLN A 797 -19.46 11.36 -14.08
C GLN A 797 -20.78 10.57 -14.06
N GLU A 798 -21.21 10.05 -12.91
CA GLU A 798 -22.53 9.42 -12.75
C GLU A 798 -23.68 10.39 -13.08
N GLU A 799 -23.51 11.67 -12.76
CA GLU A 799 -24.45 12.75 -13.11
C GLU A 799 -24.43 13.13 -14.60
N GLY A 800 -23.58 12.47 -15.42
CA GLY A 800 -23.52 12.67 -16.87
C GLY A 800 -22.69 13.88 -17.31
N ILE A 801 -21.95 14.51 -16.40
CA ILE A 801 -21.13 15.69 -16.70
C ILE A 801 -19.87 15.27 -17.48
N HIS A 802 -19.61 15.94 -18.60
CA HIS A 802 -18.51 15.59 -19.51
C HIS A 802 -17.18 16.18 -19.05
N ILE A 803 -16.19 15.34 -18.75
CA ILE A 803 -14.83 15.78 -18.43
C ILE A 803 -13.97 15.79 -19.70
N HIS A 804 -13.50 16.97 -20.11
CA HIS A 804 -12.55 17.15 -21.19
C HIS A 804 -11.14 17.27 -20.61
N GLU A 805 -10.43 16.15 -20.56
CA GLU A 805 -9.01 16.10 -20.18
C GLU A 805 -8.12 16.77 -21.23
N LEU A 806 -6.91 17.16 -20.80
CA LEU A 806 -5.88 17.73 -21.68
C LEU A 806 -6.43 18.86 -22.57
N THR A 807 -7.26 19.73 -21.99
CA THR A 807 -7.95 20.79 -22.71
C THR A 807 -7.65 22.14 -22.05
N ILE A 808 -7.09 23.07 -22.83
CA ILE A 808 -6.69 24.41 -22.38
C ILE A 808 -7.57 25.44 -23.11
N PRO A 809 -8.35 26.27 -22.41
CA PRO A 809 -9.09 27.36 -23.05
C PRO A 809 -8.14 28.46 -23.53
N VAL A 810 -8.40 28.99 -24.74
CA VAL A 810 -7.59 30.04 -25.37
C VAL A 810 -8.36 31.34 -25.59
N ARG A 811 -9.66 31.27 -25.85
CA ARG A 811 -10.53 32.44 -26.07
C ARG A 811 -12.00 32.11 -25.79
N ILE A 812 -12.76 33.08 -25.29
CA ILE A 812 -14.21 33.02 -25.18
C ILE A 812 -14.83 33.74 -26.39
N LEU A 813 -15.66 33.02 -27.13
CA LEU A 813 -16.36 33.54 -28.30
C LEU A 813 -17.65 34.24 -27.85
N THR A 814 -17.91 35.42 -28.41
CA THR A 814 -19.04 36.25 -28.02
C THR A 814 -19.95 36.61 -29.20
N GLU A 815 -21.23 36.76 -28.93
CA GLU A 815 -22.25 37.32 -29.83
C GLU A 815 -23.07 38.33 -29.04
N GLU A 816 -23.17 39.56 -29.55
CA GLU A 816 -23.82 40.69 -28.85
C GLU A 816 -23.32 40.91 -27.40
N GLY A 817 -22.04 40.63 -27.16
CA GLY A 817 -21.41 40.76 -25.83
C GLY A 817 -21.75 39.63 -24.84
N ARG A 818 -22.47 38.59 -25.28
CA ARG A 818 -22.75 37.37 -24.50
C ARG A 818 -21.91 36.20 -24.97
N VAL A 819 -21.63 35.26 -24.08
CA VAL A 819 -20.93 34.00 -24.42
C VAL A 819 -21.74 33.20 -25.45
N LYS A 820 -21.05 32.75 -26.51
CA LYS A 820 -21.56 31.83 -27.54
C LYS A 820 -20.75 30.54 -27.65
N GLY A 821 -19.52 30.54 -27.13
CA GLY A 821 -18.69 29.35 -27.10
C GLY A 821 -17.34 29.60 -26.46
N ILE A 822 -16.57 28.54 -26.30
CA ILE A 822 -15.19 28.60 -25.81
C ILE A 822 -14.27 27.86 -26.77
N GLU A 823 -13.25 28.56 -27.23
CA GLU A 823 -12.18 28.00 -28.05
C GLU A 823 -11.11 27.40 -27.13
N CYS A 824 -10.71 26.18 -27.43
CA CYS A 824 -9.74 25.41 -26.65
C CYS A 824 -8.68 24.80 -27.56
N VAL A 825 -7.52 24.47 -26.98
CA VAL A 825 -6.45 23.70 -27.63
C VAL A 825 -6.21 22.41 -26.85
N LYS A 826 -5.84 21.32 -27.53
CA LYS A 826 -5.44 20.07 -26.86
C LYS A 826 -4.07 20.25 -26.21
N ALA A 827 -3.83 19.52 -25.13
CA ALA A 827 -2.58 19.51 -24.39
C ALA A 827 -1.95 18.11 -24.39
N GLN A 828 -0.66 18.06 -24.13
CA GLN A 828 0.07 16.84 -23.77
C GLN A 828 0.83 17.05 -22.45
N LEU A 829 1.09 15.96 -21.74
CA LEU A 829 1.85 16.02 -20.49
C LEU A 829 3.35 16.13 -20.79
N GLY A 830 3.94 17.28 -20.46
CA GLY A 830 5.38 17.54 -20.51
C GLY A 830 6.11 17.12 -19.23
N ALA A 831 7.31 17.66 -19.03
CA ALA A 831 8.15 17.38 -17.86
C ALA A 831 7.43 17.71 -16.53
N VAL A 832 7.79 16.93 -15.50
CA VAL A 832 7.30 17.12 -14.13
C VAL A 832 7.91 18.38 -13.52
N ASP A 833 7.07 19.25 -12.95
CA ASP A 833 7.50 20.46 -12.26
C ASP A 833 7.98 20.21 -10.82
N SER A 834 8.38 21.27 -10.11
CA SER A 834 8.82 21.20 -8.71
C SER A 834 7.74 20.71 -7.74
N THR A 835 6.46 20.74 -8.13
CA THR A 835 5.33 20.22 -7.35
C THR A 835 5.09 18.74 -7.59
N GLY A 836 5.89 18.08 -8.44
CA GLY A 836 5.70 16.67 -8.78
C GLY A 836 4.61 16.43 -9.82
N ARG A 837 4.07 17.49 -10.45
CA ARG A 837 3.01 17.36 -11.46
C ARG A 837 3.53 17.63 -12.87
N PRO A 838 3.07 16.89 -13.89
CA PRO A 838 3.44 17.17 -15.28
C PRO A 838 2.91 18.54 -15.73
N ARG A 839 3.72 19.26 -16.49
CA ARG A 839 3.30 20.53 -17.11
C ARG A 839 2.40 20.26 -18.32
N PRO A 840 1.25 20.93 -18.46
CA PRO A 840 0.45 20.84 -19.67
C PRO A 840 1.11 21.66 -20.78
N VAL A 841 1.38 21.04 -21.93
CA VAL A 841 1.98 21.67 -23.10
C VAL A 841 0.94 21.68 -24.23
N PRO A 842 0.56 22.85 -24.77
CA PRO A 842 -0.36 22.92 -25.92
C PRO A 842 0.16 22.14 -27.13
N VAL A 843 -0.74 21.47 -27.84
CA VAL A 843 -0.47 20.80 -29.12
C VAL A 843 -0.86 21.77 -30.24
N GLU A 844 0.12 22.22 -31.01
CA GLU A 844 -0.11 23.17 -32.11
C GLU A 844 -1.10 22.60 -33.16
N GLY A 845 -1.96 23.47 -33.69
CA GLY A 845 -2.95 23.10 -34.72
C GLY A 845 -4.14 22.26 -34.24
N SER A 846 -4.28 22.05 -32.92
CA SER A 846 -5.33 21.21 -32.33
C SER A 846 -6.56 21.99 -31.79
N ASN A 847 -6.73 23.24 -32.22
CA ASN A 847 -7.81 24.10 -31.73
C ASN A 847 -9.19 23.53 -32.09
N PHE A 848 -10.14 23.66 -31.17
CA PHE A 848 -11.54 23.32 -31.37
C PHE A 848 -12.44 24.23 -30.54
N VAL A 849 -13.71 24.33 -30.92
CA VAL A 849 -14.71 25.17 -30.24
C VAL A 849 -15.75 24.28 -29.59
N LEU A 850 -16.09 24.58 -28.33
CA LEU A 850 -17.27 24.05 -27.65
C LEU A 850 -18.36 25.12 -27.66
N ASP A 851 -19.54 24.74 -28.14
CA ASP A 851 -20.74 25.58 -28.16
C ASP A 851 -21.35 25.62 -26.76
N VAL A 852 -21.21 26.77 -26.08
CA VAL A 852 -21.65 26.99 -24.69
C VAL A 852 -22.15 28.41 -24.52
N ASP A 853 -23.11 28.61 -23.63
CA ASP A 853 -23.72 29.91 -23.33
C ASP A 853 -23.25 30.50 -21.99
N THR A 854 -22.59 29.68 -21.16
CA THR A 854 -22.10 30.07 -19.84
C THR A 854 -20.71 29.48 -19.60
N VAL A 855 -19.79 30.28 -19.06
CA VAL A 855 -18.46 29.86 -18.63
C VAL A 855 -18.28 30.15 -17.15
N LEU A 856 -17.98 29.12 -16.34
CA LEU A 856 -17.66 29.25 -14.92
C LEU A 856 -16.16 29.05 -14.71
N VAL A 857 -15.48 30.08 -14.19
CA VAL A 857 -14.02 30.08 -14.02
C VAL A 857 -13.66 29.62 -12.60
N ALA A 858 -12.88 28.54 -12.48
CA ALA A 858 -12.50 27.90 -11.22
C ALA A 858 -10.99 27.55 -11.16
N ILE A 859 -10.13 28.53 -11.48
CA ILE A 859 -8.67 28.33 -11.65
C ILE A 859 -7.80 28.82 -10.46
N SER A 860 -8.32 28.73 -9.23
CA SER A 860 -7.71 29.14 -7.94
C SER A 860 -8.13 30.53 -7.43
N GLN A 861 -7.73 30.84 -6.20
CA GLN A 861 -8.16 31.99 -5.39
C GLN A 861 -6.97 32.61 -4.67
N GLU A 862 -7.09 33.88 -4.27
CA GLU A 862 -6.11 34.63 -3.50
C GLU A 862 -6.77 35.42 -2.35
N PRO A 863 -6.04 35.68 -1.25
CA PRO A 863 -6.51 36.52 -0.17
C PRO A 863 -6.44 38.01 -0.52
N GLU A 864 -7.37 38.81 0.02
CA GLU A 864 -7.35 40.27 -0.13
C GLU A 864 -6.56 40.92 1.02
N LEU A 865 -5.23 40.98 0.89
CA LEU A 865 -4.34 41.45 1.94
C LEU A 865 -4.22 42.98 2.04
N GLU A 866 -4.37 43.69 0.92
CA GLU A 866 -4.19 45.16 0.87
C GLU A 866 -5.21 45.88 1.76
N SER A 867 -6.48 45.47 1.67
CA SER A 867 -7.54 46.02 2.51
C SER A 867 -7.33 45.67 3.99
N LEU A 868 -6.97 44.41 4.29
CA LEU A 868 -6.78 43.91 5.66
C LEU A 868 -5.67 44.67 6.41
N LEU A 869 -4.52 44.88 5.77
CA LEU A 869 -3.31 45.42 6.40
C LEU A 869 -3.27 46.95 6.44
N CYS A 870 -4.32 47.65 6.01
CA CYS A 870 -4.36 49.11 5.88
C CYS A 870 -3.71 49.84 7.08
N GLY A 871 -2.53 50.43 6.85
CA GLY A 871 -1.77 51.18 7.87
C GLY A 871 -0.71 50.37 8.65
N MET A 872 -0.52 49.08 8.35
CA MET A 872 0.48 48.21 8.98
C MET A 872 1.34 47.50 7.93
N GLU A 873 2.64 47.36 8.20
CA GLU A 873 3.55 46.61 7.34
C GLU A 873 3.65 45.15 7.79
N ALA A 874 3.25 44.22 6.91
CA ALA A 874 3.46 42.79 7.10
C ALA A 874 4.21 42.18 5.92
N LYS A 875 5.03 41.16 6.20
CA LYS A 875 5.71 40.41 5.14
C LYS A 875 4.70 39.56 4.36
N ILE A 876 4.79 39.63 3.02
CA ILE A 876 3.97 38.84 2.09
C ILE A 876 4.85 37.80 1.40
N SER A 877 4.32 36.59 1.26
CA SER A 877 4.99 35.46 0.60
C SER A 877 4.91 35.56 -0.94
N PRO A 878 5.82 34.91 -1.71
CA PRO A 878 5.84 35.00 -3.18
C PRO A 878 4.54 34.59 -3.89
N ASN A 879 3.72 33.76 -3.23
CA ASN A 879 2.40 33.32 -3.69
C ASN A 879 1.26 34.30 -3.35
N GLN A 880 1.56 35.53 -2.91
CA GLN A 880 0.60 36.56 -2.50
C GLN A 880 -0.24 36.15 -1.27
N THR A 881 0.35 35.41 -0.34
CA THR A 881 -0.26 35.04 0.95
C THR A 881 0.49 35.68 2.13
N LEU A 882 -0.14 35.74 3.30
CA LEU A 882 0.47 36.33 4.49
C LEU A 882 1.61 35.43 5.01
N PHE A 883 2.79 36.01 5.26
CA PHE A 883 3.92 35.27 5.81
C PHE A 883 3.76 35.07 7.32
N ILE A 884 4.01 33.85 7.78
CA ILE A 884 4.07 33.48 9.19
C ILE A 884 5.39 32.77 9.53
N SER A 885 5.85 32.92 10.76
CA SER A 885 6.93 32.10 11.30
C SER A 885 6.46 30.66 11.47
N LYS A 886 7.32 29.70 11.07
CA LYS A 886 7.03 28.27 11.24
C LYS A 886 7.14 27.81 12.70
N GLU A 887 7.84 28.55 13.55
CA GLU A 887 8.13 28.16 14.93
C GLU A 887 6.97 28.50 15.88
N ASN A 888 6.22 29.57 15.59
CA ASN A 888 5.16 30.08 16.47
C ASN A 888 3.90 30.59 15.73
N GLN A 889 3.85 30.50 14.39
CA GLN A 889 2.71 30.91 13.56
C GLN A 889 2.35 32.42 13.60
N GLU A 890 3.22 33.23 14.21
CA GLU A 890 3.09 34.68 14.29
C GLU A 890 3.49 35.33 12.96
N THR A 891 2.81 36.43 12.62
CA THR A 891 3.19 37.28 11.49
C THR A 891 4.38 38.17 11.87
N THR A 892 4.80 39.07 10.98
CA THR A 892 5.78 40.10 11.34
C THR A 892 5.20 41.23 12.20
N ILE A 893 3.88 41.24 12.42
CA ILE A 893 3.20 42.18 13.32
C ILE A 893 3.09 41.50 14.69
N PRO A 894 3.68 42.07 15.77
CA PRO A 894 3.64 41.47 17.10
C PRO A 894 2.22 41.26 17.63
N GLY A 895 1.96 40.08 18.20
CA GLY A 895 0.65 39.69 18.73
C GLY A 895 -0.40 39.37 17.65
N VAL A 896 -0.02 39.34 16.37
CA VAL A 896 -0.89 38.98 15.25
C VAL A 896 -0.42 37.66 14.64
N PHE A 897 -1.32 36.68 14.65
CA PHE A 897 -1.15 35.33 14.14
C PHE A 897 -2.03 35.13 12.90
N ALA A 898 -1.72 34.15 12.05
CA ALA A 898 -2.54 33.85 10.88
C ALA A 898 -2.55 32.37 10.51
N GLY A 899 -3.64 31.92 9.89
CA GLY A 899 -3.82 30.52 9.51
C GLY A 899 -4.97 30.29 8.52
N GLY A 900 -4.98 29.12 7.88
CA GLY A 900 -5.91 28.79 6.80
C GLY A 900 -5.49 29.39 5.46
N ASP A 901 -6.44 29.56 4.56
CA ASP A 901 -6.15 29.91 3.15
C ASP A 901 -5.47 31.27 2.99
N VAL A 902 -5.55 32.17 3.98
CA VAL A 902 -4.83 33.45 3.98
C VAL A 902 -3.31 33.27 4.03
N VAL A 903 -2.84 32.12 4.55
CA VAL A 903 -1.42 31.73 4.60
C VAL A 903 -1.09 30.72 3.50
N ARG A 904 -1.97 29.74 3.27
CA ARG A 904 -1.73 28.61 2.37
C ARG A 904 -2.05 28.89 0.90
N GLY A 905 -2.98 29.82 0.64
CA GLY A 905 -3.76 29.84 -0.59
C GLY A 905 -4.90 28.82 -0.52
N ALA A 906 -5.68 28.68 -1.60
CA ALA A 906 -6.79 27.72 -1.64
C ALA A 906 -6.31 26.29 -1.35
N ASP A 907 -6.70 25.75 -0.19
CA ASP A 907 -6.34 24.43 0.32
C ASP A 907 -7.61 23.73 0.87
N THR A 908 -7.47 22.61 1.56
CA THR A 908 -8.61 21.86 2.10
C THR A 908 -9.02 22.32 3.50
N LEU A 909 -10.31 22.18 3.80
CA LEU A 909 -10.91 22.55 5.08
C LEU A 909 -10.14 22.00 6.29
N ILE A 910 -9.70 20.73 6.25
CA ILE A 910 -9.06 20.09 7.39
C ILE A 910 -7.66 20.67 7.66
N HIS A 911 -6.94 21.16 6.64
CA HIS A 911 -5.68 21.88 6.81
C HIS A 911 -5.91 23.25 7.46
N ALA A 912 -6.95 23.98 7.02
CA ALA A 912 -7.31 25.26 7.62
C ALA A 912 -7.69 25.12 9.12
N MET A 913 -8.41 24.06 9.47
CA MET A 913 -8.69 23.72 10.87
C MET A 913 -7.42 23.35 11.64
N GLY A 914 -6.50 22.60 11.03
CA GLY A 914 -5.18 22.30 11.58
C GLY A 914 -4.41 23.57 11.98
N ASP A 915 -4.35 24.54 11.07
CA ASP A 915 -3.73 25.84 11.34
C ASP A 915 -4.41 26.57 12.49
N GLY A 916 -5.75 26.54 12.57
CA GLY A 916 -6.51 27.18 13.65
C GLY A 916 -6.23 26.54 15.02
N ARG A 917 -6.15 25.21 15.07
CA ARG A 917 -5.80 24.47 16.30
C ARG A 917 -4.38 24.77 16.74
N GLN A 918 -3.44 24.82 15.80
CA GLN A 918 -2.05 25.17 16.08
C GLN A 918 -1.94 26.63 16.57
N ALA A 919 -2.70 27.55 15.99
CA ALA A 919 -2.69 28.95 16.39
C ALA A 919 -3.24 29.12 17.81
N ALA A 920 -4.31 28.40 18.18
CA ALA A 920 -4.82 28.41 19.55
C ALA A 920 -3.75 27.99 20.57
N MET A 921 -2.97 26.95 20.26
CA MET A 921 -1.86 26.50 21.12
C MET A 921 -0.77 27.57 21.25
N PHE A 922 -0.34 28.19 20.16
CA PHE A 922 0.70 29.23 20.20
C PHE A 922 0.22 30.54 20.83
N ILE A 923 -1.02 30.94 20.60
CA ILE A 923 -1.61 32.12 21.25
C ILE A 923 -1.67 31.92 22.77
N LYS A 924 -2.05 30.72 23.24
CA LYS A 924 -1.99 30.38 24.67
C LYS A 924 -0.58 30.53 25.22
N GLN A 925 0.41 29.92 24.56
CA GLN A 925 1.82 30.02 24.97
C GLN A 925 2.34 31.46 25.00
N TYR A 926 1.97 32.26 23.99
CA TYR A 926 2.30 33.67 23.89
C TYR A 926 1.74 34.46 25.08
N LEU A 927 0.48 34.24 25.44
CA LEU A 927 -0.17 34.90 26.58
C LEU A 927 0.38 34.44 27.93
N GLU A 928 0.82 33.19 28.04
CA GLU A 928 1.38 32.59 29.26
C GLU A 928 2.90 32.84 29.44
N GLY A 929 3.57 33.44 28.44
CA GLY A 929 5.01 33.74 28.48
C GLY A 929 5.93 32.53 28.32
N ASN A 930 5.40 31.38 27.91
CA ASN A 930 6.13 30.11 27.77
C ASN A 930 6.09 29.64 26.30
N ILE A 931 6.99 30.16 25.46
CA ILE A 931 7.11 29.66 24.08
C ILE A 931 7.84 28.31 24.11
N ILE A 932 7.08 27.23 23.98
CA ILE A 932 7.60 25.88 23.85
C ILE A 932 7.46 25.50 22.37
N PRO A 933 8.55 25.19 21.65
CA PRO A 933 8.46 24.74 20.26
C PRO A 933 7.44 23.60 20.11
N ALA A 934 6.63 23.65 19.05
CA ALA A 934 5.63 22.63 18.74
C ALA A 934 6.30 21.30 18.34
N SER A 935 6.93 20.61 19.28
CA SER A 935 7.60 19.33 19.06
C SER A 935 7.40 18.39 20.24
N GLN A 936 6.16 18.21 20.68
CA GLN A 936 5.75 17.12 21.56
C GLN A 936 4.23 17.07 21.56
N ALA A 937 3.65 16.24 20.70
CA ALA A 937 2.26 15.85 20.86
C ALA A 937 2.20 14.73 21.90
N ASP A 938 1.39 14.91 22.94
CA ASP A 938 1.10 13.88 23.93
C ASP A 938 0.49 12.65 23.24
N PHE A 939 1.19 11.52 23.30
CA PHE A 939 0.64 10.23 22.94
C PHE A 939 0.33 9.49 24.24
N ASN A 940 -0.95 9.32 24.53
CA ASN A 940 -1.38 8.51 25.66
C ASN A 940 -0.92 7.05 25.47
N ILE A 941 -0.41 6.47 26.55
CA ILE A 941 0.03 5.08 26.63
C ILE A 941 -1.21 4.20 26.77
N TYR A 942 -1.39 3.23 25.87
CA TYR A 942 -2.45 2.22 25.96
C TYR A 942 -1.84 0.82 26.11
N SER A 943 -2.22 0.11 27.18
CA SER A 943 -2.04 -1.33 27.29
C SER A 943 -3.29 -2.02 26.74
N VAL A 944 -3.16 -2.85 25.72
CA VAL A 944 -4.28 -3.63 25.16
C VAL A 944 -4.01 -5.13 25.34
N GLU A 945 -5.05 -5.88 25.69
CA GLU A 945 -4.99 -7.34 25.82
C GLU A 945 -4.61 -7.99 24.48
N LYS A 946 -3.75 -9.01 24.55
CA LYS A 946 -3.02 -9.59 23.39
C LYS A 946 -3.91 -10.21 22.31
N GLU A 947 -5.18 -10.52 22.60
CA GLU A 947 -6.07 -11.25 21.68
C GLU A 947 -6.58 -10.42 20.49
N TYR A 948 -6.62 -9.07 20.60
CA TYR A 948 -7.21 -8.19 19.58
C TYR A 948 -6.25 -7.78 18.43
N LEU A 949 -4.98 -8.18 18.48
CA LEU A 949 -3.92 -7.54 17.68
C LEU A 949 -3.68 -8.16 16.30
N PHE A 950 -4.60 -8.95 15.76
CA PHE A 950 -4.34 -9.65 14.51
C PHE A 950 -5.18 -9.13 13.36
N ARG A 951 -4.49 -8.79 12.26
CA ARG A 951 -5.07 -8.32 11.00
C ARG A 951 -5.85 -9.43 10.29
N THR A 952 -6.97 -9.86 10.85
CA THR A 952 -7.81 -10.86 10.20
C THR A 952 -8.21 -10.35 8.82
N PRO A 953 -8.00 -11.11 7.74
CA PRO A 953 -8.60 -10.80 6.45
C PRO A 953 -10.11 -10.72 6.69
N TRP A 954 -10.69 -9.54 6.51
CA TRP A 954 -12.12 -9.35 6.66
C TRP A 954 -12.83 -10.19 5.62
N GLN A 955 -13.81 -10.97 6.08
CA GLN A 955 -14.58 -11.88 5.23
C GLN A 955 -15.94 -11.31 4.82
N GLY A 956 -16.26 -10.07 5.24
CA GLY A 956 -17.50 -9.38 4.86
C GLY A 956 -17.33 -8.52 3.60
N GLU A 957 -18.45 -8.09 3.02
CA GLU A 957 -18.44 -7.11 1.93
C GLU A 957 -18.10 -5.71 2.47
N TYR A 958 -17.30 -4.96 1.72
CA TYR A 958 -17.17 -3.52 1.95
C TYR A 958 -18.48 -2.85 1.52
N GLN A 959 -19.09 -2.11 2.43
CA GLN A 959 -20.31 -1.36 2.14
C GLN A 959 -19.97 0.12 2.14
N LYS A 960 -19.96 0.74 0.95
CA LYS A 960 -19.95 2.21 0.87
C LYS A 960 -21.27 2.77 1.41
N PRO A 961 -21.29 3.99 1.98
CA PRO A 961 -22.54 4.68 2.22
C PRO A 961 -23.37 4.71 0.93
N SER A 962 -24.68 4.48 1.04
CA SER A 962 -25.56 4.52 -0.12
C SER A 962 -25.68 5.96 -0.62
N CYS A 963 -25.70 6.16 -1.94
CA CYS A 963 -25.96 7.45 -2.54
C CYS A 963 -27.28 7.40 -3.31
N THR A 964 -28.03 8.50 -3.30
CA THR A 964 -29.21 8.67 -4.16
C THR A 964 -28.83 8.39 -5.62
N PRO A 965 -29.63 7.64 -6.40
CA PRO A 965 -29.34 7.38 -7.81
C PRO A 965 -29.23 8.67 -8.63
N ALA A 966 -28.34 8.71 -9.62
CA ALA A 966 -28.06 9.93 -10.40
C ALA A 966 -29.31 10.56 -11.04
N CYS A 967 -30.28 9.75 -11.48
CA CYS A 967 -31.54 10.23 -12.07
C CYS A 967 -32.41 11.04 -11.09
N GLU A 968 -32.22 10.86 -9.78
CA GLU A 968 -32.97 11.54 -8.71
C GLU A 968 -32.20 12.74 -8.12
N ARG A 969 -30.94 12.97 -8.54
CA ARG A 969 -30.06 14.05 -8.05
C ARG A 969 -30.35 15.44 -8.65
N LYS A 970 -31.57 15.66 -9.18
CA LYS A 970 -32.00 16.97 -9.76
C LYS A 970 -32.45 18.00 -8.72
N ASN A 971 -32.17 17.76 -7.45
CA ASN A 971 -32.48 18.65 -6.35
C ASN A 971 -31.23 18.87 -5.49
N PHE A 972 -31.37 19.72 -4.47
CA PHE A 972 -30.29 20.07 -3.54
C PHE A 972 -30.31 19.23 -2.25
N CYS A 973 -31.04 18.12 -2.22
CA CYS A 973 -31.02 17.21 -1.07
C CYS A 973 -29.65 16.54 -0.93
N GLU A 974 -29.29 16.19 0.30
CA GLU A 974 -28.06 15.46 0.61
C GLU A 974 -28.02 14.13 -0.17
N VAL A 975 -26.92 13.87 -0.88
CA VAL A 975 -26.80 12.73 -1.82
C VAL A 975 -26.38 11.45 -1.11
N GLU A 976 -25.41 11.55 -0.20
CA GLU A 976 -24.83 10.41 0.53
C GLU A 976 -25.65 10.17 1.81
N ALA A 977 -26.05 8.94 2.07
CA ALA A 977 -26.75 8.55 3.30
C ALA A 977 -25.80 8.33 4.48
N VAL A 978 -26.31 8.45 5.70
CA VAL A 978 -25.60 8.04 6.91
C VAL A 978 -25.63 6.51 7.01
N TYR A 979 -24.56 5.89 7.51
CA TYR A 979 -24.59 4.46 7.84
C TYR A 979 -25.68 4.13 8.86
N SER A 980 -26.26 2.93 8.74
CA SER A 980 -26.97 2.31 9.86
C SER A 980 -25.98 1.98 11.00
N GLU A 981 -26.47 1.84 12.23
CA GLU A 981 -25.59 1.43 13.34
C GLU A 981 -24.91 0.09 13.09
N GLU A 982 -25.61 -0.87 12.47
CA GLU A 982 -25.08 -2.19 12.17
C GLU A 982 -23.96 -2.13 11.13
N ASP A 983 -24.15 -1.37 10.06
CA ASP A 983 -23.15 -1.23 9.00
C ASP A 983 -21.96 -0.41 9.48
N ALA A 984 -22.19 0.60 10.32
CA ALA A 984 -21.12 1.34 10.99
C ALA A 984 -20.27 0.43 11.89
N LYS A 985 -20.88 -0.47 12.66
CA LYS A 985 -20.16 -1.45 13.50
C LYS A 985 -19.33 -2.42 12.63
N LYS A 986 -19.91 -2.95 11.56
CA LYS A 986 -19.18 -3.83 10.60
C LYS A 986 -18.00 -3.11 9.95
N GLU A 987 -18.22 -1.89 9.47
CA GLU A 987 -17.17 -1.09 8.85
C GLU A 987 -16.07 -0.72 9.85
N ALA A 988 -16.43 -0.39 11.10
CA ALA A 988 -15.47 -0.11 12.17
C ALA A 988 -14.59 -1.32 12.52
N GLN A 989 -15.14 -2.54 12.50
CA GLN A 989 -14.39 -3.79 12.72
C GLN A 989 -13.33 -4.07 11.65
N ARG A 990 -13.34 -3.37 10.51
CA ARG A 990 -12.28 -3.48 9.48
C ARG A 990 -11.00 -2.75 9.88
N CYS A 991 -11.04 -1.87 10.88
CA CYS A 991 -9.86 -1.13 11.35
C CYS A 991 -8.76 -2.08 11.81
N LEU A 992 -7.53 -1.86 11.34
CA LEU A 992 -6.37 -2.69 11.66
C LEU A 992 -5.70 -2.31 12.99
N GLN A 993 -6.25 -1.34 13.74
CA GLN A 993 -5.72 -0.82 15.01
C GLN A 993 -4.19 -0.56 14.95
N CYS A 994 -3.78 0.24 13.95
CA CYS A 994 -2.37 0.44 13.58
C CYS A 994 -1.54 1.19 14.62
N ASP A 995 -2.19 1.88 15.54
CA ASP A 995 -1.66 2.50 16.76
C ASP A 995 -1.23 1.46 17.79
N LEU A 996 -1.88 0.30 17.82
CA LEU A 996 -1.51 -0.81 18.71
C LEU A 996 -0.50 -1.76 18.07
N ARG A 997 -0.56 -1.94 16.74
CA ARG A 997 0.32 -2.85 16.00
C ARG A 997 0.72 -2.35 14.62
N CYS A 998 1.97 -1.89 14.52
CA CYS A 998 2.56 -1.45 13.25
C CYS A 998 3.08 -2.64 12.40
N GLU A 999 4.21 -3.26 12.77
CA GLU A 999 4.81 -4.48 12.18
C GLU A 999 4.92 -4.62 10.64
N ILE A 1000 4.60 -3.57 9.88
CA ILE A 1000 4.62 -3.61 8.41
C ILE A 1000 5.99 -3.99 7.89
N CYS A 1001 7.05 -3.43 8.48
CA CYS A 1001 8.42 -3.75 8.10
C CYS A 1001 8.77 -5.22 8.29
N VAL A 1002 8.12 -5.95 9.19
CA VAL A 1002 8.27 -7.39 9.41
C VAL A 1002 7.52 -8.18 8.33
N GLU A 1003 6.30 -7.76 8.01
CA GLU A 1003 5.46 -8.40 6.99
C GLU A 1003 6.04 -8.27 5.57
N VAL A 1004 6.50 -7.06 5.22
CA VAL A 1004 6.99 -6.75 3.87
C VAL A 1004 8.47 -7.11 3.67
N CYS A 1005 9.19 -7.51 4.72
CA CYS A 1005 10.59 -7.88 4.58
C CYS A 1005 10.67 -9.23 3.85
N PRO A 1006 11.16 -9.27 2.59
CA PRO A 1006 11.15 -10.51 1.84
C PRO A 1006 12.06 -11.56 2.46
N ASN A 1007 13.12 -11.14 3.17
CA ASN A 1007 14.14 -12.01 3.78
C ASN A 1007 13.86 -12.35 5.26
N ARG A 1008 12.77 -11.84 5.82
CA ARG A 1008 12.44 -11.97 7.26
C ARG A 1008 13.55 -11.48 8.19
N ALA A 1009 14.23 -10.40 7.79
CA ALA A 1009 15.27 -9.73 8.58
C ALA A 1009 14.69 -8.91 9.73
N ASN A 1010 13.54 -8.26 9.52
CA ASN A 1010 12.87 -7.52 10.60
C ASN A 1010 12.08 -8.50 11.48
N PHE A 1011 12.12 -8.30 12.80
CA PHE A 1011 11.39 -9.11 13.78
C PHE A 1011 10.86 -8.24 14.93
N VAL A 1012 9.94 -8.79 15.73
CA VAL A 1012 9.30 -8.11 16.86
C VAL A 1012 9.87 -8.64 18.17
N PHE A 1013 10.04 -7.77 19.14
CA PHE A 1013 10.36 -8.12 20.52
C PHE A 1013 9.63 -7.20 21.51
N GLU A 1014 9.41 -7.66 22.74
CA GLU A 1014 8.71 -6.90 23.79
C GLU A 1014 9.73 -6.37 24.80
N VAL A 1015 9.56 -5.13 25.25
CA VAL A 1015 10.37 -4.48 26.29
C VAL A 1015 9.47 -3.81 27.33
N PRO A 1016 9.94 -3.63 28.58
CA PRO A 1016 9.20 -2.84 29.56
C PRO A 1016 9.13 -1.36 29.15
N LEU A 1017 8.03 -0.69 29.54
CA LEU A 1017 7.93 0.77 29.51
C LEU A 1017 8.85 1.32 30.60
N GLU A 1018 9.65 2.33 30.27
CA GLU A 1018 10.63 2.91 31.18
C GLU A 1018 10.72 4.42 30.95
N GLN A 1019 10.83 5.20 32.03
CA GLN A 1019 11.19 6.61 32.00
C GLN A 1019 12.22 6.84 33.11
N VAL A 1020 13.49 7.00 32.73
CA VAL A 1020 14.62 6.96 33.66
C VAL A 1020 15.59 8.12 33.38
N PRO A 1021 15.88 8.99 34.35
CA PRO A 1021 16.92 10.00 34.20
C PRO A 1021 18.29 9.32 34.13
N TYR A 1022 19.16 9.83 33.26
CA TYR A 1022 20.52 9.32 33.10
C TYR A 1022 21.56 10.43 33.22
N THR A 1023 22.78 10.02 33.57
CA THR A 1023 23.94 10.91 33.71
C THR A 1023 24.97 10.61 32.62
N VAL A 1024 25.68 11.64 32.15
CA VAL A 1024 26.90 11.50 31.36
C VAL A 1024 28.08 11.65 32.30
N LEU A 1025 28.95 10.65 32.34
CA LEU A 1025 30.15 10.66 33.16
C LEU A 1025 31.35 11.09 32.31
N GLY A 1026 32.15 12.01 32.81
CA GLY A 1026 33.37 12.50 32.16
C GLY A 1026 34.57 12.40 33.08
N TYR A 1027 35.75 12.11 32.54
CA TYR A 1027 37.02 12.16 33.26
C TYR A 1027 37.55 13.59 33.26
N SER A 1028 37.69 14.18 34.44
CA SER A 1028 38.25 15.52 34.62
C SER A 1028 38.95 15.65 35.97
N HIS A 1029 40.07 16.38 36.01
CA HIS A 1029 40.83 16.65 37.24
C HIS A 1029 41.29 15.39 38.01
N GLY A 1030 41.53 14.28 37.30
CA GLY A 1030 41.98 13.02 37.89
C GLY A 1030 40.84 12.08 38.31
N GLU A 1031 39.58 12.49 38.23
CA GLU A 1031 38.41 11.74 38.70
C GLU A 1031 37.32 11.62 37.62
N ILE A 1032 36.36 10.71 37.81
CA ILE A 1032 35.16 10.60 36.96
C ILE A 1032 34.02 11.36 37.63
N ILE A 1033 33.51 12.40 36.97
CA ILE A 1033 32.45 13.27 37.48
C ILE A 1033 31.25 13.34 36.51
N PRO A 1034 30.04 13.65 36.99
CA PRO A 1034 28.92 13.99 36.12
C PRO A 1034 29.21 15.25 35.28
N VAL A 1035 29.08 15.15 33.96
CA VAL A 1035 29.27 16.28 33.02
C VAL A 1035 28.01 16.62 32.22
N GLY A 1036 26.93 15.87 32.40
CA GLY A 1036 25.65 16.09 31.74
C GLY A 1036 24.55 15.16 32.26
N HIS A 1037 23.31 15.43 31.89
CA HIS A 1037 22.14 14.62 32.24
C HIS A 1037 21.13 14.59 31.09
N GLY A 1038 20.21 13.63 31.13
CA GLY A 1038 19.11 13.51 30.18
C GLY A 1038 18.03 12.56 30.68
N LEU A 1039 17.00 12.33 29.87
CA LEU A 1039 15.90 11.41 30.16
C LEU A 1039 15.87 10.32 29.08
N TYR A 1040 15.84 9.05 29.51
CA TYR A 1040 15.62 7.91 28.64
C TYR A 1040 14.17 7.44 28.79
N GLU A 1041 13.46 7.30 27.67
CA GLU A 1041 12.04 6.95 27.66
C GLU A 1041 11.74 5.86 26.62
N ILE A 1042 10.86 4.93 26.99
CA ILE A 1042 10.25 3.92 26.12
C ILE A 1042 8.74 3.97 26.30
N GLN A 1043 8.05 4.41 25.26
CA GLN A 1043 6.60 4.65 25.30
C GLN A 1043 5.78 3.44 24.84
N TYR A 1044 6.39 2.55 24.06
CA TYR A 1044 5.73 1.35 23.58
C TYR A 1044 6.48 0.07 23.99
N SER A 1045 5.75 -0.97 24.38
CA SER A 1045 6.38 -2.24 24.75
C SER A 1045 6.82 -3.04 23.53
N ARG A 1046 6.06 -2.98 22.43
CA ARG A 1046 6.38 -3.70 21.19
C ARG A 1046 7.37 -2.93 20.33
N GLN A 1047 8.55 -3.51 20.15
CA GLN A 1047 9.65 -2.92 19.41
C GLN A 1047 10.03 -3.77 18.20
N ILE A 1048 10.69 -3.14 17.23
CA ILE A 1048 11.16 -3.79 16.00
C ILE A 1048 12.68 -3.86 16.01
N GLY A 1049 13.20 -5.06 15.77
CA GLY A 1049 14.62 -5.33 15.53
C GLY A 1049 14.87 -5.71 14.08
N ASN A 1050 16.13 -5.60 13.66
CA ASN A 1050 16.59 -6.06 12.35
C ASN A 1050 17.74 -7.06 12.55
N LEU A 1051 17.70 -8.20 11.86
CA LEU A 1051 18.84 -9.10 11.73
C LEU A 1051 19.69 -8.61 10.56
N ALA A 1052 20.80 -7.96 10.88
CA ALA A 1052 21.68 -7.34 9.89
C ALA A 1052 22.14 -8.34 8.83
N ASP A 1053 22.41 -9.57 9.25
CA ASP A 1053 22.90 -10.66 8.41
C ASP A 1053 21.86 -11.21 7.41
N LEU A 1054 20.56 -10.92 7.61
CA LEU A 1054 19.49 -11.28 6.67
C LEU A 1054 18.99 -10.09 5.86
N CYS A 1055 19.50 -8.89 6.15
CA CYS A 1055 19.10 -7.66 5.48
C CYS A 1055 19.99 -7.43 4.26
N ASN A 1056 19.39 -7.25 3.09
CA ASN A 1056 20.09 -6.83 1.87
C ASN A 1056 19.87 -5.36 1.53
N GLU A 1057 19.28 -4.60 2.45
CA GLU A 1057 18.98 -3.19 2.26
C GLU A 1057 18.12 -2.87 1.02
N CYS A 1058 17.28 -3.82 0.57
CA CYS A 1058 16.43 -3.65 -0.62
C CYS A 1058 15.48 -2.44 -0.57
N GLY A 1059 15.29 -1.83 0.60
CA GLY A 1059 14.45 -0.65 0.80
C GLY A 1059 12.95 -0.94 0.92
N ASN A 1060 12.50 -2.19 0.74
CA ASN A 1060 11.06 -2.48 0.72
C ASN A 1060 10.32 -2.07 2.01
N CYS A 1061 10.98 -2.24 3.17
CA CYS A 1061 10.40 -1.80 4.44
C CYS A 1061 10.34 -0.26 4.59
N ASP A 1062 11.17 0.49 3.87
CA ASP A 1062 11.10 1.96 3.84
C ASP A 1062 9.90 2.42 3.01
N ASN A 1063 9.65 1.81 1.85
CA ASN A 1063 8.52 2.15 0.98
C ASN A 1063 7.16 2.18 1.71
N PHE A 1064 6.93 1.27 2.66
CA PHE A 1064 5.68 1.22 3.43
C PHE A 1064 5.78 1.79 4.85
N CYS A 1065 6.98 2.14 5.31
CA CYS A 1065 7.12 2.87 6.56
C CYS A 1065 6.59 4.29 6.35
N ILE A 1066 5.71 4.77 7.24
CA ILE A 1066 5.22 6.14 7.14
C ILE A 1066 6.26 7.16 7.63
N GLU A 1067 7.19 6.73 8.48
CA GLU A 1067 8.27 7.58 8.97
C GLU A 1067 9.42 7.60 7.94
N THR A 1068 10.19 8.68 7.92
CA THR A 1068 11.34 8.83 7.05
C THR A 1068 12.58 8.15 7.63
N GLY A 1069 13.50 7.72 6.75
CA GLY A 1069 14.83 7.21 7.12
C GLY A 1069 15.00 5.69 7.11
N GLY A 1070 13.93 4.92 6.92
CA GLY A 1070 13.98 3.48 6.64
C GLY A 1070 14.18 2.58 7.86
N PRO A 1071 13.26 1.62 8.13
CA PRO A 1071 13.40 0.69 9.25
C PRO A 1071 14.71 -0.11 9.23
N TYR A 1072 15.16 -0.54 8.05
CA TYR A 1072 16.39 -1.32 7.88
C TYR A 1072 17.68 -0.58 8.28
N LYS A 1073 17.65 0.76 8.38
CA LYS A 1073 18.79 1.60 8.79
C LYS A 1073 18.69 2.04 10.25
N ILE A 1074 17.48 2.35 10.69
CA ILE A 1074 17.25 3.05 11.96
C ILE A 1074 16.98 2.09 13.12
N LYS A 1075 16.36 0.94 12.86
CA LYS A 1075 16.02 -0.03 13.90
C LYS A 1075 17.26 -0.74 14.42
N SER A 1076 17.18 -1.22 15.67
CA SER A 1076 18.29 -1.93 16.31
C SER A 1076 18.69 -3.14 15.47
N ALA A 1077 19.87 -3.07 14.87
CA ALA A 1077 20.43 -4.12 14.04
C ALA A 1077 21.21 -5.11 14.91
N PHE A 1078 20.95 -6.40 14.74
CA PHE A 1078 21.59 -7.50 15.46
C PHE A 1078 22.43 -8.33 14.50
N TYR A 1079 23.67 -8.58 14.89
CA TYR A 1079 24.65 -9.37 14.16
C TYR A 1079 24.84 -10.72 14.83
N ARG A 1080 25.19 -11.75 14.05
CA ARG A 1080 25.43 -13.11 14.56
C ARG A 1080 26.84 -13.33 15.10
N SER A 1081 27.78 -12.42 14.85
CA SER A 1081 29.13 -12.51 15.42
C SER A 1081 29.72 -11.14 15.72
N LEU A 1082 30.55 -11.08 16.77
CA LEU A 1082 31.29 -9.88 17.15
C LEU A 1082 32.19 -9.37 16.01
N GLN A 1083 32.77 -10.27 15.22
CA GLN A 1083 33.58 -9.90 14.06
C GLN A 1083 32.75 -9.11 13.05
N THR A 1084 31.56 -9.60 12.69
CA THR A 1084 30.69 -8.93 11.72
C THR A 1084 30.16 -7.59 12.22
N LEU A 1085 29.92 -7.44 13.53
CA LEU A 1085 29.59 -6.15 14.14
C LEU A 1085 30.75 -5.15 14.01
N LYS A 1086 31.99 -5.59 14.26
CA LYS A 1086 33.19 -4.75 14.21
C LYS A 1086 33.54 -4.30 12.79
N GLU A 1087 33.36 -5.17 11.81
CA GLU A 1087 33.60 -4.89 10.38
C GLU A 1087 32.47 -4.04 9.76
N SER A 1088 31.31 -3.94 10.42
CA SER A 1088 30.17 -3.21 9.90
C SER A 1088 30.37 -1.69 9.91
N LYS A 1089 29.87 -1.05 8.84
CA LYS A 1089 29.74 0.41 8.77
C LYS A 1089 28.50 0.93 9.48
N HIS A 1090 27.59 0.05 9.91
CA HIS A 1090 26.34 0.40 10.57
C HIS A 1090 26.41 0.11 12.07
N ASP A 1091 25.72 0.94 12.84
CA ASP A 1091 25.47 0.69 14.26
C ASP A 1091 24.70 -0.61 14.47
N GLY A 1092 24.86 -1.24 15.63
CA GLY A 1092 24.10 -2.43 16.00
C GLY A 1092 24.68 -3.17 17.19
N PHE A 1093 24.26 -4.43 17.35
CA PHE A 1093 24.42 -5.19 18.58
C PHE A 1093 24.79 -6.65 18.30
N TYR A 1094 25.53 -7.27 19.21
CA TYR A 1094 25.81 -8.72 19.21
C TYR A 1094 25.68 -9.24 20.64
N LEU A 1095 24.87 -10.29 20.83
CA LEU A 1095 24.62 -10.91 22.13
C LEU A 1095 25.37 -12.25 22.22
N GLU A 1096 26.16 -12.38 23.28
CA GLU A 1096 26.81 -13.62 23.69
C GLU A 1096 26.14 -14.16 24.95
N LYS A 1097 25.73 -15.43 24.91
CA LYS A 1097 25.03 -16.12 26.01
C LYS A 1097 25.92 -17.24 26.56
N GLU A 1098 26.35 -17.08 27.81
CA GLU A 1098 26.95 -18.15 28.62
C GLU A 1098 25.99 -18.49 29.78
N LYS A 1099 26.10 -19.68 30.40
CA LYS A 1099 25.09 -20.24 31.33
C LYS A 1099 24.44 -19.22 32.29
N ASP A 1100 25.23 -18.44 33.02
CA ASP A 1100 24.77 -17.46 34.02
C ASP A 1100 25.16 -16.00 33.66
N VAL A 1101 25.74 -15.79 32.47
CA VAL A 1101 26.33 -14.49 32.07
C VAL A 1101 25.79 -14.11 30.69
N LEU A 1102 25.20 -12.93 30.61
CA LEU A 1102 24.82 -12.31 29.34
C LEU A 1102 25.79 -11.18 29.02
N GLU A 1103 26.30 -11.17 27.79
CA GLU A 1103 27.21 -10.14 27.33
C GLU A 1103 26.74 -9.53 26.01
N LEU A 1104 26.36 -8.26 26.05
CA LEU A 1104 25.92 -7.50 24.89
C LEU A 1104 27.03 -6.54 24.45
N PHE A 1105 27.45 -6.66 23.20
CA PHE A 1105 28.32 -5.69 22.54
C PHE A 1105 27.47 -4.76 21.67
N ALA A 1106 27.81 -3.48 21.64
CA ALA A 1106 27.13 -2.50 20.79
C ALA A 1106 28.15 -1.65 20.02
N ARG A 1107 27.82 -1.31 18.78
CA ARG A 1107 28.43 -0.24 18.01
C ARG A 1107 27.40 0.89 17.93
N ILE A 1108 27.66 2.03 18.55
CA ILE A 1108 26.74 3.19 18.56
C ILE A 1108 27.53 4.44 18.26
N GLY A 1109 27.17 5.18 17.21
CA GLY A 1109 27.93 6.36 16.77
C GLY A 1109 29.36 6.01 16.36
N GLY A 1110 29.61 4.78 15.92
CA GLY A 1110 30.95 4.28 15.57
C GLY A 1110 31.83 3.85 16.75
N GLU A 1111 31.41 4.08 17.99
CA GLU A 1111 32.12 3.60 19.19
C GLU A 1111 31.61 2.24 19.65
N ILE A 1112 32.50 1.45 20.28
CA ILE A 1112 32.17 0.14 20.83
C ILE A 1112 31.87 0.22 22.32
N TYR A 1113 30.74 -0.34 22.72
CA TYR A 1113 30.29 -0.48 24.09
C TYR A 1113 30.13 -1.96 24.44
N ARG A 1114 30.31 -2.29 25.72
CA ARG A 1114 30.16 -3.63 26.28
C ARG A 1114 29.32 -3.57 27.55
N LEU A 1115 28.28 -4.42 27.63
CA LEU A 1115 27.44 -4.63 28.80
C LEU A 1115 27.50 -6.10 29.20
N ARG A 1116 28.10 -6.40 30.35
CA ARG A 1116 28.16 -7.74 30.93
C ARG A 1116 27.24 -7.82 32.15
N VAL A 1117 26.33 -8.78 32.17
CA VAL A 1117 25.32 -8.95 33.23
C VAL A 1117 25.46 -10.32 33.89
N GLN A 1118 25.58 -10.32 35.21
CA GLN A 1118 25.48 -11.53 36.04
C GLN A 1118 24.05 -11.61 36.58
N GLN A 1119 23.27 -12.57 36.08
CA GLN A 1119 21.82 -12.60 36.32
C GLN A 1119 21.44 -12.78 37.80
N LYS A 1120 22.26 -13.50 38.58
CA LYS A 1120 21.97 -13.84 39.98
C LYS A 1120 22.16 -12.66 40.95
N ASP A 1121 23.05 -11.72 40.63
CA ASP A 1121 23.51 -10.69 41.58
C ASP A 1121 22.95 -9.29 41.28
N ASN A 1122 22.04 -9.16 40.31
CA ASN A 1122 21.52 -7.88 39.79
C ASN A 1122 22.64 -6.87 39.44
N LYS A 1123 23.83 -7.36 39.09
CA LYS A 1123 25.04 -6.58 38.86
C LYS A 1123 25.42 -6.58 37.38
N ALA A 1124 25.72 -5.39 36.86
CA ALA A 1124 26.16 -5.22 35.49
C ALA A 1124 27.44 -4.39 35.40
N ILE A 1125 28.30 -4.72 34.43
CA ILE A 1125 29.49 -3.96 34.07
C ILE A 1125 29.26 -3.37 32.69
N PHE A 1126 29.21 -2.05 32.61
CA PHE A 1126 29.07 -1.29 31.38
C PHE A 1126 30.37 -0.54 31.06
N SER A 1127 30.82 -0.56 29.81
CA SER A 1127 32.08 0.10 29.44
C SER A 1127 32.15 0.51 27.97
N ASN A 1128 32.93 1.54 27.68
CA ASN A 1128 33.50 1.81 26.36
C ASN A 1128 35.03 1.62 26.40
N SER A 1129 35.78 2.13 25.42
CA SER A 1129 37.25 2.02 25.41
C SER A 1129 37.95 2.82 26.53
N MET A 1130 37.26 3.76 27.17
CA MET A 1130 37.86 4.76 28.06
C MET A 1130 37.42 4.62 29.51
N ILE A 1131 36.14 4.29 29.75
CA ILE A 1131 35.53 4.26 31.07
C ILE A 1131 34.76 2.95 31.25
N LYS A 1132 34.86 2.38 32.45
CA LYS A 1132 34.07 1.25 32.93
C LYS A 1132 33.25 1.69 34.14
N VAL A 1133 32.00 1.23 34.18
CA VAL A 1133 31.02 1.55 35.22
C VAL A 1133 30.40 0.25 35.70
N THR A 1134 30.42 0.02 37.01
CA THR A 1134 29.66 -1.05 37.66
C THR A 1134 28.34 -0.47 38.13
N VAL A 1135 27.23 -1.09 37.74
CA VAL A 1135 25.88 -0.60 38.04
C VAL A 1135 24.96 -1.73 38.52
N GLU A 1136 23.93 -1.36 39.26
CA GLU A 1136 22.78 -2.24 39.47
C GLU A 1136 21.99 -2.37 38.15
N PHE A 1137 21.78 -3.60 37.68
CA PHE A 1137 21.18 -3.84 36.37
C PHE A 1137 19.73 -3.35 36.30
N SER A 1138 18.90 -3.63 37.31
CA SER A 1138 17.48 -3.28 37.34
C SER A 1138 17.21 -1.76 37.34
N THR A 1139 18.01 -0.97 38.03
CA THR A 1139 17.80 0.47 38.23
C THR A 1139 18.74 1.34 37.40
N GLY A 1140 19.96 0.87 37.12
CA GLY A 1140 21.04 1.67 36.54
C GLY A 1140 21.81 2.50 37.55
N ILE A 1141 21.61 2.29 38.85
CA ILE A 1141 22.34 3.00 39.92
C ILE A 1141 23.83 2.64 39.83
N ILE A 1142 24.67 3.68 39.76
CA ILE A 1142 26.13 3.55 39.68
C ILE A 1142 26.69 3.15 41.05
N GLN A 1143 27.44 2.05 41.07
CA GLN A 1143 28.11 1.53 42.27
C GLN A 1143 29.61 1.88 42.27
N GLU A 1144 30.26 1.81 41.11
CA GLU A 1144 31.70 2.04 40.96
C GLU A 1144 32.02 2.56 39.56
N THR A 1145 33.00 3.44 39.44
CA THR A 1145 33.51 3.95 38.17
C THR A 1145 35.02 3.77 38.09
N GLN A 1146 35.52 3.33 36.94
CA GLN A 1146 36.94 3.11 36.69
C GLN A 1146 37.32 3.75 35.35
N CYS A 1147 38.34 4.61 35.37
CA CYS A 1147 38.94 5.13 34.16
C CYS A 1147 39.94 4.10 33.61
N LEU A 1148 39.70 3.60 32.39
CA LEU A 1148 40.57 2.66 31.70
C LEU A 1148 41.72 3.39 30.99
N VAL A 1149 41.46 4.59 30.50
CA VAL A 1149 42.45 5.46 29.84
C VAL A 1149 42.30 6.87 30.41
N PRO A 1150 43.21 7.32 31.30
CA PRO A 1150 43.13 8.62 31.97
C PRO A 1150 43.48 9.75 30.99
N GLN A 1151 42.46 10.18 30.24
CA GLN A 1151 42.56 11.23 29.24
C GLN A 1151 41.46 12.27 29.49
N GLU A 1152 41.83 13.54 29.63
CA GLU A 1152 40.89 14.65 29.72
C GLU A 1152 39.94 14.65 28.52
N GLY A 1153 38.63 14.77 28.79
CA GLY A 1153 37.57 14.68 27.78
C GLY A 1153 37.06 13.26 27.51
N ALA A 1154 37.62 12.22 28.13
CA ALA A 1154 37.02 10.88 28.10
C ALA A 1154 35.61 10.92 28.74
N SER A 1155 34.61 10.33 28.09
CA SER A 1155 33.25 10.30 28.63
C SER A 1155 32.51 9.00 28.31
N ILE A 1156 31.45 8.73 29.07
CA ILE A 1156 30.51 7.64 28.83
C ILE A 1156 29.10 8.09 29.21
N SER A 1157 28.15 7.93 28.29
CA SER A 1157 26.74 8.26 28.53
C SER A 1157 25.99 7.04 29.06
N MET A 1158 25.33 7.17 30.22
CA MET A 1158 24.47 6.12 30.78
C MET A 1158 23.20 5.89 29.95
N GLU A 1159 22.84 6.79 29.03
CA GLU A 1159 21.81 6.53 28.02
C GLU A 1159 22.10 5.24 27.24
N LYS A 1160 23.38 5.03 26.87
CA LYS A 1160 23.80 3.84 26.10
C LYS A 1160 23.65 2.56 26.92
N PHE A 1161 23.88 2.63 28.23
CA PHE A 1161 23.58 1.53 29.14
C PHE A 1161 22.08 1.20 29.13
N PHE A 1162 21.21 2.20 29.27
CA PHE A 1162 19.77 1.97 29.28
C PHE A 1162 19.25 1.39 27.96
N ILE A 1163 19.75 1.87 26.82
CA ILE A 1163 19.47 1.28 25.50
C ILE A 1163 19.86 -0.20 25.47
N MET A 1164 21.10 -0.53 25.86
CA MET A 1164 21.61 -1.89 25.85
C MET A 1164 20.84 -2.80 26.83
N ARG A 1165 20.48 -2.28 28.01
CA ARG A 1165 19.65 -2.98 29.00
C ARG A 1165 18.26 -3.28 28.45
N THR A 1166 17.57 -2.28 27.90
CA THR A 1166 16.24 -2.43 27.32
C THR A 1166 16.23 -3.50 26.22
N LEU A 1167 17.22 -3.45 25.31
CA LEU A 1167 17.37 -4.47 24.27
C LEU A 1167 17.64 -5.85 24.87
N LEU A 1168 18.55 -5.95 25.85
CA LEU A 1168 18.89 -7.21 26.48
C LEU A 1168 17.67 -7.86 27.15
N LYS A 1169 16.86 -7.08 27.88
CA LYS A 1169 15.61 -7.56 28.49
C LYS A 1169 14.62 -8.11 27.46
N GLY A 1170 14.57 -7.50 26.26
CA GLY A 1170 13.62 -7.91 25.22
C GLY A 1170 14.05 -9.10 24.37
N ILE A 1171 15.36 -9.32 24.19
CA ILE A 1171 15.89 -10.37 23.30
C ILE A 1171 16.45 -11.59 24.03
N SER A 1172 16.70 -11.53 25.33
CA SER A 1172 17.36 -12.61 26.08
C SER A 1172 16.61 -13.95 25.98
N ASN A 1173 15.28 -13.90 25.92
CA ASN A 1173 14.41 -15.08 25.90
C ASN A 1173 14.00 -15.50 24.48
N LEU A 1174 14.41 -14.75 23.45
CA LEU A 1174 14.13 -15.13 22.09
C LEU A 1174 15.07 -16.27 21.65
N PRO A 1175 14.59 -17.18 20.77
CA PRO A 1175 15.44 -18.24 20.20
C PRO A 1175 16.60 -17.68 19.35
N PHE A 1176 16.48 -16.42 18.93
CA PHE A 1176 17.46 -15.57 18.23
C PHE A 1176 17.00 -14.11 18.41
N PRO A 1177 17.85 -13.06 18.31
CA PRO A 1177 19.25 -13.04 17.92
C PRO A 1177 20.21 -13.64 18.94
#